data_AF-A0A944JZ17-F1
#
_entry.id   AF-A0A944JZ17-F1
#
_cell.length_a   1.000
_cell.length_b   1.000
_cell.length_c   1.000
_cell.angle_alpha   90.00
_cell.angle_beta   90.00
_cell.angle_gamma   90.00
#
_symmetry.space_group_name_H-M   'P 1'
#
loop_
_entity.id
_entity.type
_entity.pdbx_description
1 polymer ?
#
loop_
_entity_poly.entity_id
_entity_poly.type
_entity_poly.pdbx_seq_one_letter_code
_entity_poly.pdbx_strand_id
1 'polypeptide(L)'
;MRLKIRRRAGRRAALLAVGAMTAGLLLTTPQQATAGAPNLLANPGFETAGAPGADMPSCWSTSGWGDNDFTFTTVADAHGGTKAMQVSLTRRVEGDRKALVTENSTCAPAVTPGRQYDLSAWYKSNTPDVSVTVFRREATTGTWQYWTDLQNPPVSAGWARTEVRTPAVPPNTDKIAWGLSVYGVGTLTTDDYALEEVGAAPPQPACSGTADECANGRWEVIPAKNPVRSMHAVVLKGGTSQAGGSGGGKVLLIAGSGNDIAQFNAGTFTSAVYDPANGSFKTVPTPVDMFCSGHVQLADGRVLVMSGNKGYPSADGKIGYQGLKDSYIFDPATETYTKANDMNGGHWYPSATILGNGDVISFGGLKEDSTGNVTAEKFSAAQGKWLPMNEVNQTWSYWGLYPSMILMQDGRLFYSGSHTFGNNTAGSGSSIYDYSANTITDVPGLRKKDERDESASVLLPPAQDQRVLTIGGGNNETNPAANRITDIIDLKKPSPAYTAGPDLPQGLADTGTGKRPQTGAEGKMYVSAVLLPDGKVLETGGGLHDRADPVYEASFFDPVTNTYQAGLAADPIPRTYHSASFLMPDGRVMSVGDNPGNGTYNHNVSVYTPPYLFKGARPQITSVIDTQWVYGDTQRITVNRPVAKAELIRPAAVTHSSDPNQRFVDLPMTVVNGTTIDLNLTSNPNLAPPGWYMLFAVDANGIPSIAQWVHVGGAPALAAAEEQPSAHQHTFADKLGPAKENPARRDSVPVAPSVAGCDRHYGTVNQCVPTRFPAEVKETTKARCDWLASHQYPKRMKVNGSDPLRLDPDRDGYAC
;
A
#
# COMPACT_ATOMS: atom_id res chain seq x y z
N MET A 1 49.00 46.60 -38.87
CA MET A 1 48.64 45.63 -39.92
C MET A 1 47.11 45.54 -39.94
N ARG A 2 46.49 46.06 -41.03
CA ARG A 2 45.06 46.17 -41.44
C ARG A 2 43.97 46.39 -40.35
N LEU A 3 43.64 47.64 -39.92
CA LEU A 3 42.71 48.68 -40.50
C LEU A 3 41.21 48.33 -40.39
N LYS A 4 40.24 49.18 -39.98
CA LYS A 4 40.16 50.56 -39.43
C LYS A 4 38.66 50.92 -39.17
N ILE A 5 38.37 51.96 -38.35
CA ILE A 5 37.18 52.91 -38.35
C ILE A 5 36.18 52.72 -37.18
N ARG A 6 36.23 53.57 -36.11
CA ARG A 6 35.56 54.90 -35.85
C ARG A 6 34.02 54.77 -35.73
N ARG A 7 33.25 55.50 -34.88
CA ARG A 7 33.42 56.67 -34.01
C ARG A 7 32.18 56.81 -33.08
N ARG A 8 32.31 57.66 -32.06
CA ARG A 8 31.39 58.06 -30.97
C ARG A 8 30.18 58.94 -31.37
N ALA A 9 29.23 59.03 -30.40
CA ALA A 9 28.37 60.17 -30.00
C ALA A 9 27.18 60.53 -30.91
N GLY A 10 26.02 61.04 -30.45
CA GLY A 10 25.49 61.42 -29.14
C GLY A 10 24.23 62.31 -29.31
N ARG A 11 23.47 62.54 -28.21
CA ARG A 11 22.53 63.66 -27.91
C ARG A 11 21.28 63.85 -28.82
N ARG A 12 20.05 63.68 -28.30
CA ARG A 12 19.16 64.61 -27.53
C ARG A 12 18.35 65.62 -28.40
N ALA A 13 17.02 65.56 -28.21
CA ALA A 13 15.98 66.62 -28.31
C ALA A 13 15.61 67.15 -29.73
N ALA A 14 14.38 67.56 -30.06
CA ALA A 14 13.02 67.58 -29.50
C ALA A 14 12.05 68.12 -30.59
N LEU A 15 10.76 68.29 -30.23
CA LEU A 15 9.61 68.96 -30.92
C LEU A 15 8.54 68.00 -31.46
N LEU A 16 7.40 67.81 -30.78
CA LEU A 16 6.18 68.66 -30.58
C LEU A 16 5.15 68.51 -31.71
N ALA A 17 4.03 67.81 -31.44
CA ALA A 17 2.66 68.38 -31.43
C ALA A 17 1.54 67.29 -31.44
N VAL A 18 0.82 67.25 -30.31
CA VAL A 18 -0.62 66.97 -30.05
C VAL A 18 -1.49 66.31 -31.13
N GLY A 19 -2.17 65.22 -30.76
CA GLY A 19 -3.38 64.71 -31.42
C GLY A 19 -3.92 63.40 -30.83
N ALA A 20 -4.90 63.50 -29.93
CA ALA A 20 -5.79 62.49 -29.32
C ALA A 20 -5.75 61.02 -29.80
N MET A 21 -5.55 60.07 -28.86
CA MET A 21 -6.47 58.96 -28.59
C MET A 21 -5.98 58.12 -27.39
N THR A 22 -6.63 58.33 -26.24
CA THR A 22 -6.61 57.46 -25.06
C THR A 22 -7.61 56.33 -25.26
N ALA A 23 -7.16 55.06 -25.25
CA ALA A 23 -7.82 53.87 -24.69
C ALA A 23 -7.23 52.59 -25.31
N GLY A 24 -6.91 51.60 -24.46
CA GLY A 24 -6.70 50.22 -24.92
C GLY A 24 -5.43 49.51 -24.47
N LEU A 25 -4.92 49.74 -23.26
CA LEU A 25 -4.09 48.73 -22.59
C LEU A 25 -5.03 47.59 -22.14
N LEU A 26 -5.16 46.56 -22.97
CA LEU A 26 -5.73 45.28 -22.53
C LEU A 26 -4.69 44.58 -21.65
N LEU A 27 -4.81 44.82 -20.34
CA LEU A 27 -4.37 43.86 -19.33
C LEU A 27 -5.09 42.54 -19.66
N THR A 28 -4.37 41.59 -20.26
CA THR A 28 -4.85 40.22 -20.32
C THR A 28 -4.80 39.69 -18.90
N THR A 29 -5.95 39.77 -18.22
CA THR A 29 -6.24 39.03 -17.01
C THR A 29 -5.93 37.54 -17.27
N PRO A 30 -5.43 36.81 -16.27
CA PRO A 30 -5.35 35.36 -16.37
C PRO A 30 -6.76 34.84 -16.69
N GLN A 31 -6.89 34.17 -17.83
CA GLN A 31 -8.13 33.56 -18.24
C GLN A 31 -8.41 32.42 -17.26
N GLN A 32 -9.35 32.66 -16.34
CA GLN A 32 -9.96 31.65 -15.48
C GLN A 32 -10.34 30.43 -16.33
N ALA A 33 -10.10 29.23 -15.80
CA ALA A 33 -10.85 28.07 -16.24
C ALA A 33 -12.34 28.45 -16.16
N THR A 34 -13.04 28.25 -17.27
CA THR A 34 -14.44 28.64 -17.54
C THR A 34 -15.31 28.83 -16.30
N ALA A 35 -15.83 30.06 -16.11
CA ALA A 35 -17.10 30.28 -15.43
C ALA A 35 -18.19 29.46 -16.16
N GLY A 36 -18.99 28.63 -15.47
CA GLY A 36 -20.14 27.99 -16.14
C GLY A 36 -20.91 26.84 -15.48
N ALA A 37 -20.46 26.24 -14.37
CA ALA A 37 -21.29 25.25 -13.67
C ALA A 37 -22.07 25.93 -12.52
N PRO A 38 -23.39 25.70 -12.38
CA PRO A 38 -24.13 26.23 -11.24
C PRO A 38 -23.65 25.57 -9.94
N ASN A 39 -23.46 26.36 -8.89
CA ASN A 39 -23.22 25.83 -7.55
C ASN A 39 -24.42 24.95 -7.15
N LEU A 40 -24.15 23.68 -6.87
CA LEU A 40 -25.16 22.68 -6.58
C LEU A 40 -25.67 22.73 -5.13
N LEU A 41 -25.03 23.52 -4.26
CA LEU A 41 -25.39 23.64 -2.85
C LEU A 41 -26.54 24.62 -2.62
N ALA A 42 -27.46 24.23 -1.73
CA ALA A 42 -28.45 25.14 -1.19
C ALA A 42 -27.88 25.92 0.01
N ASN A 43 -28.19 27.21 0.07
CA ASN A 43 -27.80 28.12 1.16
C ASN A 43 -26.27 28.13 1.47
N PRO A 44 -25.40 28.32 0.47
CA PRO A 44 -23.95 28.11 0.62
C PRO A 44 -23.25 29.06 1.62
N GLY A 45 -23.80 30.25 1.85
CA GLY A 45 -23.29 31.25 2.80
C GLY A 45 -24.16 31.39 4.06
N PHE A 46 -24.92 30.36 4.44
CA PHE A 46 -25.66 30.33 5.71
C PHE A 46 -26.75 31.42 5.91
N GLU A 47 -27.09 32.19 4.89
CA GLU A 47 -28.00 33.35 4.97
C GLU A 47 -29.46 32.99 5.30
N THR A 48 -29.89 31.79 4.92
CA THR A 48 -31.25 31.31 5.17
C THR A 48 -31.32 30.61 6.52
N ALA A 49 -32.10 31.14 7.45
CA ALA A 49 -32.35 30.49 8.75
C ALA A 49 -32.97 29.10 8.58
N GLY A 50 -32.67 28.19 9.50
CA GLY A 50 -33.31 26.88 9.57
C GLY A 50 -34.79 26.97 9.94
N ALA A 51 -35.45 25.81 9.98
CA ALA A 51 -36.82 25.73 10.49
C ALA A 51 -36.91 26.26 11.94
N PRO A 52 -38.07 26.75 12.40
CA PRO A 52 -38.23 27.22 13.78
C PRO A 52 -37.74 26.17 14.80
N GLY A 53 -36.80 26.56 15.65
CA GLY A 53 -36.18 25.67 16.66
C GLY A 53 -34.98 24.86 16.16
N ALA A 54 -34.53 25.04 14.91
CA ALA A 54 -33.29 24.44 14.42
C ALA A 54 -32.06 25.25 14.88
N ASP A 55 -31.02 24.54 15.32
CA ASP A 55 -29.76 25.12 15.81
C ASP A 55 -28.80 25.54 14.68
N MET A 56 -29.16 25.26 13.41
CA MET A 56 -28.34 25.53 12.24
C MET A 56 -29.14 26.21 11.11
N PRO A 57 -28.47 26.96 10.22
CA PRO A 57 -29.05 27.48 8.98
C PRO A 57 -29.66 26.38 8.10
N SER A 58 -30.60 26.76 7.24
CA SER A 58 -31.26 25.83 6.31
C SER A 58 -30.24 25.05 5.49
N CYS A 59 -30.43 23.74 5.36
CA CYS A 59 -29.53 22.80 4.68
C CYS A 59 -28.13 22.61 5.28
N TRP A 60 -27.93 23.05 6.51
CA TRP A 60 -26.73 22.77 7.28
C TRP A 60 -27.04 22.03 8.58
N SER A 61 -26.10 21.22 9.03
CA SER A 61 -26.19 20.43 10.25
C SER A 61 -24.88 20.48 11.02
N THR A 62 -24.98 20.42 12.34
CA THR A 62 -23.83 20.13 13.19
C THR A 62 -23.48 18.65 13.01
N SER A 63 -22.22 18.36 12.67
CA SER A 63 -21.74 16.98 12.51
C SER A 63 -20.37 16.82 13.16
N GLY A 64 -20.03 15.57 13.50
CA GLY A 64 -18.79 15.20 14.15
C GLY A 64 -18.96 14.06 15.16
N TRP A 65 -17.84 13.54 15.66
CA TRP A 65 -17.80 12.44 16.63
C TRP A 65 -16.74 12.69 17.71
N GLY A 66 -16.71 11.86 18.75
CA GLY A 66 -15.70 11.91 19.82
C GLY A 66 -16.04 12.82 20.99
N ASP A 67 -15.13 12.81 21.99
CA ASP A 67 -15.20 13.64 23.19
C ASP A 67 -14.46 14.99 22.98
N ASN A 68 -15.25 16.06 22.92
CA ASN A 68 -14.81 17.42 22.60
C ASN A 68 -15.74 18.43 23.27
N ASP A 69 -15.20 19.59 23.63
CA ASP A 69 -15.99 20.77 24.03
C ASP A 69 -16.04 21.75 22.85
N PHE A 70 -17.24 22.01 22.34
CA PHE A 70 -17.41 22.71 21.07
C PHE A 70 -18.62 23.64 21.05
N THR A 71 -18.56 24.63 20.16
CA THR A 71 -19.68 25.52 19.87
C THR A 71 -19.80 25.77 18.37
N PHE A 72 -21.05 25.86 17.89
CA PHE A 72 -21.39 26.34 16.56
C PHE A 72 -22.08 27.69 16.71
N THR A 73 -21.66 28.69 15.93
CA THR A 73 -22.24 30.03 16.01
C THR A 73 -22.23 30.70 14.65
N THR A 74 -23.39 31.19 14.22
CA THR A 74 -23.43 32.07 13.05
C THR A 74 -22.94 33.46 13.44
N VAL A 75 -21.88 33.92 12.80
CA VAL A 75 -21.22 35.21 13.06
C VAL A 75 -21.50 36.20 11.93
N ALA A 76 -21.34 37.50 12.23
CA ALA A 76 -21.51 38.59 11.26
C ALA A 76 -20.21 38.92 10.49
N ASP A 77 -19.06 38.43 10.96
CA ASP A 77 -17.82 38.44 10.19
C ASP A 77 -17.93 37.37 9.10
N ALA A 78 -18.45 37.76 7.94
CA ALA A 78 -18.72 36.92 6.79
C ALA A 78 -17.89 37.38 5.58
N HIS A 79 -17.53 36.43 4.71
CA HIS A 79 -16.84 36.74 3.46
C HIS A 79 -17.84 37.28 2.43
N GLY A 80 -18.96 36.58 2.29
CA GLY A 80 -20.12 36.96 1.50
C GLY A 80 -21.33 37.22 2.40
N GLY A 81 -22.30 37.99 1.90
CA GLY A 81 -23.57 38.18 2.61
C GLY A 81 -23.42 38.82 4.02
N THR A 82 -24.14 38.27 4.99
CA THR A 82 -24.24 38.78 6.36
C THR A 82 -23.98 37.72 7.43
N LYS A 83 -23.78 36.46 7.04
CA LYS A 83 -23.66 35.31 7.93
C LYS A 83 -22.48 34.42 7.50
N ALA A 84 -21.67 34.01 8.47
CA ALA A 84 -20.73 32.91 8.32
C ALA A 84 -20.86 31.95 9.49
N MET A 85 -20.38 30.71 9.34
CA MET A 85 -20.44 29.71 10.39
C MET A 85 -19.10 29.60 11.11
N GLN A 86 -19.07 29.86 12.42
CA GLN A 86 -17.91 29.61 13.27
C GLN A 86 -18.10 28.31 14.06
N VAL A 87 -17.14 27.40 13.92
CA VAL A 87 -16.98 26.21 14.74
C VAL A 87 -15.79 26.42 15.66
N SER A 88 -15.99 26.29 16.96
CA SER A 88 -14.93 26.38 17.96
C SER A 88 -14.80 25.06 18.71
N LEU A 89 -13.58 24.56 18.84
CA LEU A 89 -13.23 23.47 19.74
C LEU A 89 -12.27 24.02 20.80
N THR A 90 -12.69 23.98 22.05
CA THR A 90 -11.90 24.48 23.19
C THR A 90 -11.18 23.37 23.94
N ARG A 91 -11.69 22.14 23.83
CA ARG A 91 -11.05 20.90 24.30
C ARG A 91 -11.32 19.78 23.31
N ARG A 92 -10.34 18.92 23.11
CA ARG A 92 -10.47 17.71 22.30
C ARG A 92 -9.68 16.56 22.92
N VAL A 93 -10.34 15.40 23.04
CA VAL A 93 -9.69 14.11 23.31
C VAL A 93 -9.56 13.33 22.01
N GLU A 94 -10.66 13.17 21.28
CA GLU A 94 -10.69 12.49 19.97
C GLU A 94 -11.79 13.06 19.07
N GLY A 95 -11.84 12.60 17.82
CA GLY A 95 -12.89 12.96 16.87
C GLY A 95 -12.80 14.38 16.31
N ASP A 96 -13.92 14.95 15.88
CA ASP A 96 -13.94 16.20 15.09
C ASP A 96 -15.29 16.94 15.18
N ARG A 97 -15.35 18.17 14.69
CA ARG A 97 -16.62 18.88 14.46
C ARG A 97 -16.60 19.64 13.13
N LYS A 98 -17.75 19.71 12.47
CA LYS A 98 -17.92 20.39 11.18
C LYS A 98 -19.34 20.91 11.00
N ALA A 99 -19.47 22.00 10.27
CA ALA A 99 -20.74 22.35 9.65
C ALA A 99 -20.85 21.54 8.36
N LEU A 100 -21.82 20.62 8.31
CA LEU A 100 -22.01 19.69 7.21
C LEU A 100 -23.28 20.03 6.45
N VAL A 101 -23.22 19.98 5.12
CA VAL A 101 -24.42 19.93 4.27
C VAL A 101 -25.35 18.84 4.80
N THR A 102 -26.60 19.17 5.10
CA THR A 102 -27.52 18.21 5.73
C THR A 102 -27.69 16.97 4.84
N GLU A 103 -27.45 15.82 5.43
CA GLU A 103 -27.46 14.49 4.79
C GLU A 103 -28.88 13.99 4.45
N ASN A 104 -29.59 14.72 3.60
CA ASN A 104 -30.93 14.38 3.14
C ASN A 104 -31.10 14.65 1.63
N SER A 105 -32.23 14.22 1.07
CA SER A 105 -32.48 14.31 -0.37
C SER A 105 -32.64 15.73 -0.89
N THR A 106 -33.05 16.68 -0.05
CA THR A 106 -33.30 18.08 -0.41
C THR A 106 -32.03 18.93 -0.42
N CYS A 107 -31.15 18.70 0.55
CA CYS A 107 -30.00 19.57 0.80
C CYS A 107 -28.70 19.03 0.18
N ALA A 108 -28.52 17.71 0.20
CA ALA A 108 -27.33 17.10 -0.37
C ALA A 108 -27.44 17.02 -1.91
N PRO A 109 -26.47 17.59 -2.65
CA PRO A 109 -26.45 17.57 -4.11
C PRO A 109 -26.51 16.17 -4.71
N ALA A 110 -27.20 16.05 -5.84
CA ALA A 110 -27.10 14.85 -6.68
C ALA A 110 -25.75 14.85 -7.42
N VAL A 111 -25.15 13.68 -7.54
CA VAL A 111 -23.90 13.47 -8.28
C VAL A 111 -24.02 12.29 -9.23
N THR A 112 -23.18 12.28 -10.26
CA THR A 112 -23.14 11.18 -11.23
C THR A 112 -21.87 10.33 -11.02
N PRO A 113 -22.00 8.99 -10.88
CA PRO A 113 -20.84 8.10 -10.85
C PRO A 113 -19.88 8.33 -12.03
N GLY A 114 -18.58 8.32 -11.74
CA GLY A 114 -17.52 8.60 -12.72
C GLY A 114 -17.28 10.07 -13.02
N ARG A 115 -18.13 11.00 -12.57
CA ARG A 115 -17.87 12.45 -12.64
C ARG A 115 -17.03 12.93 -11.46
N GLN A 116 -16.45 14.12 -11.60
CA GLN A 116 -15.71 14.81 -10.54
C GLN A 116 -16.35 16.16 -10.27
N TYR A 117 -16.18 16.66 -9.06
CA TYR A 117 -16.74 17.93 -8.63
C TYR A 117 -15.65 18.77 -7.95
N ASP A 118 -15.62 20.06 -8.25
CA ASP A 118 -14.80 21.04 -7.55
C ASP A 118 -15.57 21.53 -6.32
N LEU A 119 -14.96 21.34 -5.15
CA LEU A 119 -15.45 21.80 -3.86
C LEU A 119 -14.68 23.06 -3.49
N SER A 120 -15.35 24.14 -3.11
CA SER A 120 -14.64 25.31 -2.56
C SER A 120 -15.38 25.96 -1.41
N ALA A 121 -14.66 26.61 -0.51
CA ALA A 121 -15.23 27.39 0.58
C ALA A 121 -14.26 28.51 0.98
N TRP A 122 -14.81 29.61 1.48
CA TRP A 122 -14.01 30.63 2.14
C TRP A 122 -13.89 30.30 3.62
N TYR A 123 -12.72 30.51 4.20
CA TYR A 123 -12.46 30.18 5.60
C TYR A 123 -11.43 31.10 6.28
N LYS A 124 -11.50 31.12 7.61
CA LYS A 124 -10.51 31.63 8.55
C LYS A 124 -10.25 30.54 9.57
N SER A 125 -8.99 30.23 9.86
CA SER A 125 -8.63 29.24 10.88
C SER A 125 -7.43 29.71 11.69
N ASN A 126 -7.46 29.46 13.00
CA ASN A 126 -6.29 29.62 13.87
C ASN A 126 -5.63 28.28 14.25
N THR A 127 -6.13 27.17 13.70
CA THR A 127 -5.58 25.82 13.89
C THR A 127 -5.23 25.19 12.54
N PRO A 128 -4.09 24.48 12.42
CA PRO A 128 -3.74 23.75 11.20
C PRO A 128 -4.57 22.46 11.03
N ASP A 129 -5.29 22.04 12.07
CA ASP A 129 -6.01 20.77 12.13
C ASP A 129 -7.41 20.89 11.51
N VAL A 130 -7.45 21.31 10.25
CA VAL A 130 -8.66 21.45 9.43
C VAL A 130 -8.59 20.48 8.25
N SER A 131 -9.71 19.89 7.83
CA SER A 131 -9.77 19.09 6.61
C SER A 131 -11.08 19.27 5.86
N VAL A 132 -11.03 19.21 4.54
CA VAL A 132 -12.20 19.12 3.66
C VAL A 132 -12.67 17.67 3.66
N THR A 133 -13.74 17.40 4.41
CA THR A 133 -14.28 16.05 4.57
C THR A 133 -15.52 15.85 3.72
N VAL A 134 -15.56 14.74 3.00
CA VAL A 134 -16.68 14.37 2.12
C VAL A 134 -17.31 13.06 2.56
N PHE A 135 -18.63 13.05 2.54
CA PHE A 135 -19.49 11.90 2.77
C PHE A 135 -20.26 11.60 1.49
N ARG A 136 -20.55 10.32 1.27
CA ARG A 136 -21.32 9.87 0.11
C ARG A 136 -22.52 9.05 0.57
N ARG A 137 -23.59 9.11 -0.22
CA ARG A 137 -24.77 8.27 -0.03
C ARG A 137 -24.74 7.09 -1.00
N GLU A 138 -24.88 5.91 -0.45
CA GLU A 138 -25.04 4.70 -1.25
C GLU A 138 -26.46 4.67 -1.86
N ALA A 139 -26.56 4.67 -3.19
CA ALA A 139 -27.83 4.81 -3.90
C ALA A 139 -28.80 3.65 -3.61
N THR A 140 -28.26 2.45 -3.43
CA THR A 140 -29.06 1.23 -3.18
C THR A 140 -29.64 1.19 -1.75
N THR A 141 -28.83 1.49 -0.73
CA THR A 141 -29.23 1.36 0.69
C THR A 141 -29.74 2.67 1.28
N GLY A 142 -29.41 3.80 0.64
CA GLY A 142 -29.68 5.14 1.13
C GLY A 142 -28.81 5.57 2.31
N THR A 143 -27.81 4.77 2.69
CA THR A 143 -26.94 5.04 3.84
C THR A 143 -25.85 6.05 3.51
N TRP A 144 -25.54 6.92 4.47
CA TRP A 144 -24.42 7.85 4.41
C TRP A 144 -23.18 7.20 5.01
N GLN A 145 -22.05 7.40 4.34
CA GLN A 145 -20.76 6.91 4.80
C GLN A 145 -19.69 7.96 4.53
N TYR A 146 -18.71 8.01 5.41
CA TYR A 146 -17.47 8.75 5.15
C TYR A 146 -16.88 8.26 3.82
N TRP A 147 -16.57 9.21 2.94
CA TRP A 147 -15.93 8.91 1.67
C TRP A 147 -14.43 9.14 1.78
N THR A 148 -14.00 10.39 1.99
CA THR A 148 -12.59 10.75 2.15
C THR A 148 -12.43 12.16 2.69
N ASP A 149 -11.27 12.43 3.26
CA ASP A 149 -10.69 13.74 3.45
C ASP A 149 -9.87 14.10 2.21
N LEU A 150 -10.00 15.32 1.70
CA LEU A 150 -9.45 15.73 0.41
C LEU A 150 -8.28 16.70 0.51
N GLN A 151 -8.30 17.57 1.51
CA GLN A 151 -7.28 18.61 1.66
C GLN A 151 -7.28 19.10 3.10
N ASN A 152 -6.12 19.49 3.60
CA ASN A 152 -5.98 20.18 4.87
C ASN A 152 -5.67 21.66 4.60
N PRO A 153 -6.67 22.57 4.71
CA PRO A 153 -6.43 23.99 4.48
C PRO A 153 -5.45 24.56 5.52
N PRO A 154 -4.48 25.41 5.13
CA PRO A 154 -3.53 26.00 6.07
C PRO A 154 -4.19 26.98 7.06
N VAL A 155 -3.48 27.34 8.13
CA VAL A 155 -3.92 28.42 9.05
C VAL A 155 -4.05 29.74 8.28
N SER A 156 -5.13 30.47 8.51
CA SER A 156 -5.35 31.78 7.91
C SER A 156 -6.07 32.74 8.87
N ALA A 157 -5.39 33.84 9.21
CA ALA A 157 -5.95 34.90 10.04
C ALA A 157 -7.00 35.77 9.30
N GLY A 158 -6.92 35.82 7.96
CA GLY A 158 -7.89 36.49 7.09
C GLY A 158 -8.68 35.49 6.24
N TRP A 159 -9.68 35.96 5.50
CA TRP A 159 -10.44 35.12 4.59
C TRP A 159 -9.53 34.55 3.49
N ALA A 160 -9.43 33.23 3.44
CA ALA A 160 -8.75 32.47 2.41
C ALA A 160 -9.77 31.56 1.72
N ARG A 161 -9.52 31.21 0.46
CA ARG A 161 -10.34 30.23 -0.28
C ARG A 161 -9.63 28.90 -0.28
N THR A 162 -10.32 27.85 0.13
CA THR A 162 -9.92 26.47 -0.16
C THR A 162 -10.69 25.96 -1.36
N GLU A 163 -10.05 25.18 -2.21
CA GLU A 163 -10.67 24.55 -3.37
C GLU A 163 -10.01 23.20 -3.59
N VAL A 164 -10.79 22.14 -3.80
CA VAL A 164 -10.29 20.79 -4.00
C VAL A 164 -11.22 19.99 -4.90
N ARG A 165 -10.66 19.17 -5.79
CA ARG A 165 -11.44 18.32 -6.67
C ARG A 165 -11.67 16.96 -6.02
N THR A 166 -12.89 16.45 -6.11
CA THR A 166 -13.18 15.07 -5.69
C THR A 166 -12.44 14.06 -6.57
N PRO A 167 -12.10 12.87 -6.05
CA PRO A 167 -11.92 11.69 -6.88
C PRO A 167 -13.17 11.46 -7.75
N ALA A 168 -13.06 10.60 -8.76
CA ALA A 168 -14.23 10.20 -9.52
C ALA A 168 -15.28 9.60 -8.56
N VAL A 169 -16.52 10.07 -8.67
CA VAL A 169 -17.61 9.60 -7.81
C VAL A 169 -17.76 8.08 -7.97
N PRO A 170 -17.70 7.29 -6.88
CA PRO A 170 -17.71 5.84 -6.99
C PRO A 170 -19.05 5.32 -7.53
N PRO A 171 -19.08 4.11 -8.13
CA PRO A 171 -20.33 3.43 -8.47
C PRO A 171 -21.26 3.32 -7.26
N ASN A 172 -22.56 3.23 -7.55
CA ASN A 172 -23.61 3.16 -6.54
C ASN A 172 -23.65 4.39 -5.59
N THR A 173 -23.14 5.54 -6.04
CA THR A 173 -23.22 6.82 -5.30
C THR A 173 -24.15 7.78 -6.03
N ASP A 174 -25.16 8.32 -5.35
CA ASP A 174 -26.10 9.27 -5.96
C ASP A 174 -26.07 10.67 -5.35
N LYS A 175 -25.51 10.83 -4.15
CA LYS A 175 -25.39 12.12 -3.46
C LYS A 175 -24.09 12.23 -2.67
N ILE A 176 -23.64 13.46 -2.47
CA ILE A 176 -22.54 13.77 -1.56
C ILE A 176 -22.93 14.90 -0.60
N ALA A 177 -22.33 14.88 0.58
CA ALA A 177 -22.39 15.94 1.58
C ALA A 177 -20.96 16.24 2.01
N TRP A 178 -20.63 17.51 2.27
CA TRP A 178 -19.26 17.87 2.63
C TRP A 178 -19.23 19.08 3.56
N GLY A 179 -18.09 19.24 4.23
CA GLY A 179 -17.84 20.33 5.16
C GLY A 179 -16.36 20.45 5.48
N LEU A 180 -15.98 21.51 6.19
CA LEU A 180 -14.63 21.63 6.74
C LEU A 180 -14.66 21.16 8.18
N SER A 181 -13.94 20.08 8.46
CA SER A 181 -13.80 19.47 9.78
C SER A 181 -12.66 20.12 10.54
N VAL A 182 -12.92 20.52 11.79
CA VAL A 182 -11.89 20.85 12.78
C VAL A 182 -11.69 19.65 13.70
N TYR A 183 -10.45 19.19 13.79
CA TYR A 183 -10.02 18.11 14.68
C TYR A 183 -8.80 18.52 15.53
N GLY A 184 -8.55 19.82 15.68
CA GLY A 184 -7.65 20.39 16.68
C GLY A 184 -8.36 21.41 17.56
N VAL A 185 -7.75 21.77 18.68
CA VAL A 185 -8.24 22.89 19.51
C VAL A 185 -8.02 24.18 18.74
N GLY A 186 -9.09 24.96 18.55
CA GLY A 186 -9.07 26.16 17.74
C GLY A 186 -10.45 26.56 17.22
N THR A 187 -10.47 27.58 16.37
CA THR A 187 -11.65 28.13 15.73
C THR A 187 -11.49 28.08 14.22
N LEU A 188 -12.56 27.67 13.54
CA LEU A 188 -12.71 27.72 12.10
C LEU A 188 -13.99 28.49 11.79
N THR A 189 -13.87 29.58 11.03
CA THR A 189 -15.02 30.30 10.47
C THR A 189 -15.07 30.03 8.99
N THR A 190 -16.22 29.59 8.45
CA THR A 190 -16.42 29.25 7.04
C THR A 190 -17.62 29.95 6.43
N ASP A 191 -17.56 30.13 5.12
CA ASP A 191 -18.57 30.83 4.34
C ASP A 191 -18.50 30.43 2.85
N ASP A 192 -19.52 30.80 2.08
CA ASP A 192 -19.57 30.73 0.62
C ASP A 192 -19.12 29.37 0.05
N TYR A 193 -19.75 28.28 0.51
CA TYR A 193 -19.44 26.94 0.01
C TYR A 193 -19.90 26.76 -1.44
N ALA A 194 -19.15 26.01 -2.23
CA ALA A 194 -19.52 25.63 -3.57
C ALA A 194 -19.26 24.16 -3.86
N LEU A 195 -20.17 23.55 -4.63
CA LEU A 195 -19.97 22.27 -5.27
C LEU A 195 -20.33 22.42 -6.75
N GLU A 196 -19.36 22.25 -7.63
CA GLU A 196 -19.52 22.47 -9.07
C GLU A 196 -19.08 21.23 -9.84
N GLU A 197 -19.89 20.76 -10.80
CA GLU A 197 -19.47 19.65 -11.66
C GLU A 197 -18.35 20.10 -12.59
N VAL A 198 -17.27 19.32 -12.65
CA VAL A 198 -16.18 19.56 -13.61
C VAL A 198 -16.73 19.36 -15.02
N GLY A 199 -16.59 20.37 -15.88
CA GLY A 199 -17.08 20.36 -17.26
C GLY A 199 -16.67 19.08 -18.01
N ALA A 200 -17.54 18.62 -18.92
CA ALA A 200 -17.42 17.33 -19.60
C ALA A 200 -15.99 17.03 -20.09
N ALA A 201 -15.54 15.78 -19.86
CA ALA A 201 -14.25 15.30 -20.31
C ALA A 201 -14.04 15.71 -21.79
N PRO A 202 -12.84 16.24 -22.15
CA PRO A 202 -12.53 16.55 -23.53
C PRO A 202 -12.86 15.35 -24.43
N PRO A 203 -13.28 15.57 -25.69
CA PRO A 203 -13.66 14.49 -26.59
C PRO A 203 -12.59 13.40 -26.61
N GLN A 204 -13.03 12.13 -26.60
CA GLN A 204 -12.14 10.97 -26.58
C GLN A 204 -11.08 11.14 -27.67
N PRO A 205 -9.80 11.18 -27.32
CA PRO A 205 -8.76 11.48 -28.27
C PRO A 205 -8.68 10.36 -29.31
N ALA A 206 -8.45 10.76 -30.56
CA ALA A 206 -8.40 9.84 -31.68
C ALA A 206 -7.30 8.79 -31.46
N CYS A 207 -7.65 7.52 -31.71
CA CYS A 207 -6.73 6.40 -31.69
C CYS A 207 -5.49 6.69 -32.57
N SER A 208 -4.30 6.61 -31.98
CA SER A 208 -3.02 6.81 -32.68
C SER A 208 -2.38 5.51 -33.17
N GLY A 209 -3.01 4.36 -32.89
CA GLY A 209 -2.61 3.03 -33.34
C GLY A 209 -3.67 2.37 -34.23
N THR A 210 -3.63 1.04 -34.35
CA THR A 210 -4.74 0.25 -34.91
C THR A 210 -5.92 0.20 -33.94
N ALA A 211 -7.11 -0.17 -34.44
CA ALA A 211 -8.29 -0.35 -33.59
C ALA A 211 -8.03 -1.36 -32.45
N ASP A 212 -7.32 -2.46 -32.75
CA ASP A 212 -6.96 -3.48 -31.76
C ASP A 212 -5.97 -2.95 -30.73
N GLU A 213 -4.95 -2.18 -31.15
CA GLU A 213 -3.98 -1.57 -30.21
C GLU A 213 -4.69 -0.60 -29.24
N CYS A 214 -5.63 0.18 -29.74
CA CYS A 214 -6.39 1.14 -28.92
C CYS A 214 -7.42 0.49 -27.99
N ALA A 215 -7.86 -0.74 -28.29
CA ALA A 215 -8.77 -1.49 -27.44
C ALA A 215 -8.02 -2.34 -26.40
N ASN A 216 -6.94 -3.02 -26.84
CA ASN A 216 -6.38 -4.17 -26.16
C ASN A 216 -4.88 -4.01 -25.84
N GLY A 217 -4.23 -2.95 -26.33
CA GLY A 217 -2.80 -2.71 -26.19
C GLY A 217 -1.98 -3.56 -27.15
N ARG A 218 -0.66 -3.59 -26.97
CA ARG A 218 0.26 -4.39 -27.80
C ARG A 218 1.44 -4.93 -27.01
N TRP A 219 1.79 -6.19 -27.25
CA TRP A 219 3.07 -6.75 -26.82
C TRP A 219 4.13 -6.67 -27.91
N GLU A 220 5.36 -6.40 -27.49
CA GLU A 220 6.56 -6.47 -28.31
C GLU A 220 7.61 -7.31 -27.60
N VAL A 221 8.12 -8.36 -28.27
CA VAL A 221 9.30 -9.11 -27.78
C VAL A 221 10.53 -8.36 -28.23
N ILE A 222 11.26 -7.76 -27.29
CA ILE A 222 12.43 -6.96 -27.64
C ILE A 222 13.57 -7.88 -28.11
N PRO A 223 14.44 -7.43 -29.03
CA PRO A 223 15.54 -8.25 -29.54
C PRO A 223 16.57 -8.64 -28.46
N ALA A 224 16.77 -7.75 -27.47
CA ALA A 224 17.71 -7.96 -26.39
C ALA A 224 17.25 -9.11 -25.47
N LYS A 225 18.16 -10.01 -25.16
CA LYS A 225 17.90 -11.15 -24.27
C LYS A 225 18.38 -10.81 -22.87
N ASN A 226 17.61 -11.21 -21.87
CA ASN A 226 18.04 -11.17 -20.50
C ASN A 226 19.26 -12.10 -20.33
N PRO A 227 20.45 -11.61 -19.95
CA PRO A 227 21.66 -12.42 -19.93
C PRO A 227 21.71 -13.39 -18.74
N VAL A 228 20.80 -13.26 -17.78
CA VAL A 228 20.73 -14.11 -16.58
C VAL A 228 19.37 -14.81 -16.50
N ARG A 229 19.32 -15.92 -15.76
CA ARG A 229 18.09 -16.68 -15.53
C ARG A 229 17.28 -16.03 -14.39
N SER A 230 16.85 -14.77 -14.52
CA SER A 230 16.28 -13.99 -13.38
C SER A 230 14.79 -14.21 -13.10
N MET A 231 14.46 -14.62 -11.89
CA MET A 231 13.09 -14.81 -11.39
C MET A 231 12.64 -13.69 -10.46
N HIS A 232 13.55 -12.78 -10.12
CA HIS A 232 13.28 -11.59 -9.30
C HIS A 232 13.49 -10.35 -10.18
N ALA A 233 12.56 -9.41 -10.10
CA ALA A 233 12.68 -8.13 -10.78
C ALA A 233 12.35 -6.99 -9.82
N VAL A 234 13.23 -5.99 -9.74
CA VAL A 234 13.04 -4.80 -8.92
C VAL A 234 13.23 -3.55 -9.77
N VAL A 235 12.20 -2.72 -9.85
CA VAL A 235 12.28 -1.41 -10.53
C VAL A 235 13.06 -0.45 -9.63
N LEU A 236 14.19 0.04 -10.12
CA LEU A 236 15.08 0.94 -9.41
C LEU A 236 14.71 2.39 -9.72
N LYS A 237 14.94 3.29 -8.77
CA LYS A 237 14.78 4.73 -9.04
C LYS A 237 15.69 5.19 -10.19
N GLY A 238 15.16 6.06 -11.05
CA GLY A 238 15.94 6.72 -12.10
C GLY A 238 16.70 7.95 -11.58
N GLY A 239 17.60 8.50 -12.40
CA GLY A 239 18.21 9.81 -12.15
C GLY A 239 17.21 10.95 -12.39
N THR A 240 17.33 12.04 -11.63
CA THR A 240 16.49 13.24 -11.74
C THR A 240 17.01 14.19 -12.82
N SER A 241 16.97 13.84 -14.11
CA SER A 241 17.28 14.81 -15.17
C SER A 241 16.06 15.65 -15.54
N GLN A 242 16.08 16.93 -15.18
CA GLN A 242 15.09 17.99 -15.42
C GLN A 242 14.86 18.35 -16.91
N ALA A 243 15.27 17.53 -17.88
CA ALA A 243 15.26 17.89 -19.29
C ALA A 243 14.87 16.72 -20.19
N GLY A 244 13.57 16.42 -20.29
CA GLY A 244 12.93 15.77 -21.45
C GLY A 244 13.45 14.41 -21.94
N GLY A 245 14.45 13.82 -21.31
CA GLY A 245 14.93 12.45 -21.53
C GLY A 245 14.23 11.49 -20.57
N SER A 246 14.12 10.22 -20.94
CA SER A 246 13.53 9.17 -20.12
C SER A 246 14.01 9.27 -18.67
N GLY A 247 13.13 9.61 -17.73
CA GLY A 247 13.34 9.50 -16.27
C GLY A 247 13.45 8.04 -15.83
N GLY A 248 14.14 7.23 -16.64
CA GLY A 248 14.08 5.78 -16.68
C GLY A 248 14.74 5.19 -15.46
N GLY A 249 13.90 4.70 -14.56
CA GLY A 249 14.33 3.70 -13.59
C GLY A 249 14.90 2.50 -14.32
N LYS A 250 16.08 2.05 -13.88
CA LYS A 250 16.66 0.78 -14.32
C LYS A 250 15.90 -0.39 -13.67
N VAL A 251 16.14 -1.61 -14.12
CA VAL A 251 15.56 -2.81 -13.50
C VAL A 251 16.67 -3.72 -13.03
N LEU A 252 16.69 -4.05 -11.74
CA LEU A 252 17.53 -5.11 -11.21
C LEU A 252 16.84 -6.46 -11.43
N LEU A 253 17.57 -7.38 -12.05
CA LEU A 253 17.14 -8.74 -12.35
C LEU A 253 18.05 -9.70 -11.58
N ILE A 254 17.53 -10.40 -10.57
CA ILE A 254 18.34 -11.26 -9.69
C ILE A 254 18.13 -12.71 -10.11
N ALA A 255 19.23 -13.43 -10.34
CA ALA A 255 19.21 -14.85 -10.66
C ALA A 255 19.82 -15.72 -9.57
N GLY A 256 20.94 -15.29 -8.98
CA GLY A 256 21.79 -16.20 -8.20
C GLY A 256 22.37 -17.26 -9.15
N SER A 257 22.20 -18.53 -8.80
CA SER A 257 22.48 -19.68 -9.67
C SER A 257 21.46 -19.82 -10.81
N GLY A 258 20.27 -19.22 -10.69
CA GLY A 258 19.26 -19.24 -11.75
C GLY A 258 18.50 -20.56 -11.86
N ASN A 259 18.29 -21.25 -10.74
CA ASN A 259 17.79 -22.63 -10.72
C ASN A 259 18.67 -23.57 -11.59
N ASP A 260 19.99 -23.47 -11.38
CA ASP A 260 21.00 -24.22 -12.12
C ASP A 260 22.04 -24.83 -11.16
N ILE A 261 21.95 -26.16 -10.98
CA ILE A 261 22.85 -26.89 -10.09
C ILE A 261 24.31 -26.79 -10.57
N ALA A 262 24.56 -26.69 -11.88
CA ALA A 262 25.92 -26.57 -12.39
C ALA A 262 26.52 -25.20 -12.06
N GLN A 263 25.74 -24.12 -12.19
CA GLN A 263 26.18 -22.78 -11.78
C GLN A 263 26.38 -22.69 -10.26
N PHE A 264 25.50 -23.33 -9.49
CA PHE A 264 25.64 -23.44 -8.04
C PHE A 264 26.94 -24.12 -7.63
N ASN A 265 27.22 -25.31 -8.18
CA ASN A 265 28.45 -26.05 -7.90
C ASN A 265 29.71 -25.30 -8.36
N ALA A 266 29.60 -24.46 -9.39
CA ALA A 266 30.68 -23.60 -9.85
C ALA A 266 30.89 -22.35 -8.98
N GLY A 267 29.96 -22.04 -8.06
CA GLY A 267 29.97 -20.78 -7.30
C GLY A 267 29.73 -19.54 -8.17
N THR A 268 29.09 -19.71 -9.32
CA THR A 268 28.84 -18.64 -10.29
C THR A 268 27.44 -18.09 -10.09
N PHE A 269 27.33 -16.96 -9.39
CA PHE A 269 26.05 -16.31 -9.12
C PHE A 269 25.98 -14.95 -9.82
N THR A 270 24.84 -14.68 -10.45
CA THR A 270 24.69 -13.49 -11.28
C THR A 270 23.37 -12.77 -11.05
N SER A 271 23.43 -11.47 -11.28
CA SER A 271 22.30 -10.57 -11.47
C SER A 271 22.54 -9.77 -12.74
N ALA A 272 21.55 -9.04 -13.23
CA ALA A 272 21.72 -8.07 -14.29
C ALA A 272 20.97 -6.79 -13.99
N VAL A 273 21.45 -5.67 -14.51
CA VAL A 273 20.73 -4.41 -14.53
C VAL A 273 20.34 -4.10 -15.97
N TYR A 274 19.04 -3.94 -16.21
CA TYR A 274 18.50 -3.50 -17.48
C TYR A 274 18.27 -1.99 -17.48
N ASP A 275 18.75 -1.33 -18.53
CA ASP A 275 18.51 0.09 -18.77
C ASP A 275 17.48 0.27 -19.90
N PRO A 276 16.23 0.68 -19.58
CA PRO A 276 15.20 0.86 -20.58
C PRO A 276 15.45 2.02 -21.54
N ALA A 277 16.34 2.97 -21.20
CA ALA A 277 16.60 4.12 -22.05
C ALA A 277 17.33 3.74 -23.35
N ASN A 278 18.16 2.70 -23.28
CA ASN A 278 18.95 2.22 -24.42
C ASN A 278 18.78 0.71 -24.69
N GLY A 279 18.00 0.01 -23.87
CA GLY A 279 17.73 -1.42 -24.00
C GLY A 279 18.91 -2.32 -23.65
N SER A 280 19.93 -1.83 -22.93
CA SER A 280 21.13 -2.59 -22.59
C SER A 280 21.01 -3.35 -21.27
N PHE A 281 21.77 -4.44 -21.15
CA PHE A 281 21.93 -5.19 -19.91
C PHE A 281 23.38 -5.11 -19.44
N LYS A 282 23.57 -4.97 -18.13
CA LYS A 282 24.87 -5.12 -17.46
C LYS A 282 24.77 -6.24 -16.44
N THR A 283 25.53 -7.32 -16.63
CA THR A 283 25.66 -8.37 -15.62
C THR A 283 26.42 -7.84 -14.41
N VAL A 284 25.91 -8.17 -13.22
CA VAL A 284 26.47 -7.80 -11.92
C VAL A 284 26.88 -9.10 -11.21
N PRO A 285 28.12 -9.19 -10.70
CA PRO A 285 28.54 -10.29 -9.83
C PRO A 285 27.68 -10.34 -8.56
N THR A 286 27.15 -11.52 -8.25
CA THR A 286 26.30 -11.71 -7.08
C THR A 286 27.07 -12.49 -6.01
N PRO A 287 27.15 -12.00 -4.76
CA PRO A 287 28.09 -12.53 -3.77
C PRO A 287 27.71 -13.90 -3.19
N VAL A 288 26.43 -14.25 -3.23
CA VAL A 288 25.87 -15.52 -2.75
C VAL A 288 24.78 -15.99 -3.72
N ASP A 289 24.32 -17.23 -3.57
CA ASP A 289 23.20 -17.71 -4.37
C ASP A 289 21.88 -17.08 -3.92
N MET A 290 21.52 -15.97 -4.55
CA MET A 290 20.25 -15.26 -4.32
C MET A 290 19.05 -15.91 -5.03
N PHE A 291 19.21 -17.11 -5.62
CA PHE A 291 18.09 -17.95 -6.01
C PHE A 291 17.15 -18.11 -4.82
N CYS A 292 15.87 -17.75 -4.99
CA CYS A 292 14.84 -17.89 -3.94
C CYS A 292 15.01 -16.96 -2.74
N SER A 293 15.67 -15.81 -2.92
CA SER A 293 15.83 -14.78 -1.90
C SER A 293 14.57 -13.93 -1.73
N GLY A 294 14.39 -13.34 -0.55
CA GLY A 294 13.42 -12.26 -0.34
C GLY A 294 14.05 -10.92 -0.71
N HIS A 295 13.24 -9.95 -1.13
CA HIS A 295 13.74 -8.61 -1.43
C HIS A 295 12.71 -7.51 -1.16
N VAL A 296 13.19 -6.33 -0.77
CA VAL A 296 12.37 -5.14 -0.59
C VAL A 296 13.18 -3.88 -0.86
N GLN A 297 12.55 -2.86 -1.44
CA GLN A 297 13.18 -1.55 -1.61
C GLN A 297 13.08 -0.75 -0.29
N LEU A 298 14.21 -0.31 0.22
CA LEU A 298 14.34 0.48 1.44
C LEU A 298 13.94 1.94 1.20
N ALA A 299 13.79 2.70 2.29
CA ALA A 299 13.41 4.11 2.25
C ALA A 299 14.33 4.96 1.34
N ASP A 300 15.63 4.70 1.30
CA ASP A 300 16.57 5.47 0.46
C ASP A 300 16.60 5.05 -1.02
N GLY A 301 15.89 3.98 -1.38
CA GLY A 301 15.83 3.41 -2.74
C GLY A 301 16.82 2.28 -3.01
N ARG A 302 17.70 1.95 -2.06
CA ARG A 302 18.51 0.72 -2.13
C ARG A 302 17.63 -0.50 -1.94
N VAL A 303 18.09 -1.66 -2.41
CA VAL A 303 17.32 -2.91 -2.32
C VAL A 303 17.96 -3.82 -1.28
N LEU A 304 17.24 -4.12 -0.20
CA LEU A 304 17.61 -5.18 0.72
C LEU A 304 17.24 -6.52 0.07
N VAL A 305 18.22 -7.38 -0.13
CA VAL A 305 18.07 -8.76 -0.59
C VAL A 305 18.52 -9.67 0.54
N MET A 306 17.65 -10.58 0.95
CA MET A 306 17.85 -11.39 2.15
C MET A 306 17.66 -12.87 1.84
N SER A 307 18.50 -13.68 2.45
CA SER A 307 18.53 -15.12 2.25
C SER A 307 18.80 -15.53 0.79
N GLY A 308 18.24 -16.66 0.37
CA GLY A 308 18.55 -17.36 -0.88
C GLY A 308 18.86 -18.83 -0.61
N ASN A 309 19.63 -19.43 -1.50
CA ASN A 309 19.82 -20.86 -1.55
C ASN A 309 21.19 -21.29 -0.99
N LYS A 310 21.18 -22.05 0.09
CA LYS A 310 22.38 -22.62 0.71
C LYS A 310 22.74 -23.97 0.09
N GLY A 311 21.75 -24.69 -0.43
CA GLY A 311 21.92 -26.03 -0.94
C GLY A 311 20.68 -26.54 -1.67
N TYR A 312 20.92 -27.22 -2.78
CA TYR A 312 19.89 -27.94 -3.53
C TYR A 312 19.52 -29.27 -2.84
N PRO A 313 18.32 -29.81 -3.13
CA PRO A 313 17.91 -31.10 -2.63
C PRO A 313 18.90 -32.21 -2.96
N SER A 314 19.11 -33.12 -2.02
CA SER A 314 19.94 -34.31 -2.24
C SER A 314 19.25 -35.27 -3.20
N ALA A 315 20.05 -35.98 -4.00
CA ALA A 315 19.51 -36.95 -4.97
C ALA A 315 18.71 -38.10 -4.31
N ASP A 316 18.98 -38.40 -3.04
CA ASP A 316 18.26 -39.40 -2.25
C ASP A 316 16.99 -38.85 -1.55
N GLY A 317 16.68 -37.56 -1.75
CA GLY A 317 15.48 -36.89 -1.21
C GLY A 317 15.48 -36.66 0.29
N LYS A 318 16.57 -36.97 1.01
CA LYS A 318 16.64 -36.80 2.47
C LYS A 318 16.85 -35.35 2.90
N ILE A 319 17.46 -34.53 2.04
CA ILE A 319 17.71 -33.11 2.26
C ILE A 319 16.94 -32.37 1.17
N GLY A 320 16.12 -31.40 1.57
CA GLY A 320 15.40 -30.52 0.65
C GLY A 320 16.25 -29.30 0.27
N TYR A 321 15.58 -28.24 -0.21
CA TYR A 321 16.23 -26.94 -0.33
C TYR A 321 16.63 -26.40 1.04
N GLN A 322 17.75 -25.70 1.12
CA GLN A 322 18.27 -25.14 2.37
C GLN A 322 18.37 -23.61 2.24
N GLY A 323 17.88 -22.86 3.22
CA GLY A 323 17.95 -21.40 3.22
C GLY A 323 19.30 -20.84 3.65
N LEU A 324 19.68 -19.67 3.11
CA LEU A 324 20.81 -18.86 3.59
C LEU A 324 20.37 -17.88 4.68
N LYS A 325 21.29 -17.44 5.54
CA LYS A 325 21.01 -16.34 6.49
C LYS A 325 21.60 -15.00 6.03
N ASP A 326 22.43 -15.02 5.00
CA ASP A 326 23.12 -13.85 4.48
C ASP A 326 22.14 -12.79 3.96
N SER A 327 22.51 -11.52 4.10
CA SER A 327 21.77 -10.40 3.54
C SER A 327 22.72 -9.38 2.91
N TYR A 328 22.24 -8.76 1.83
CA TYR A 328 23.00 -7.79 1.06
C TYR A 328 22.10 -6.61 0.69
N ILE A 329 22.71 -5.44 0.55
CA ILE A 329 22.06 -4.24 0.05
C ILE A 329 22.62 -3.94 -1.33
N PHE A 330 21.76 -3.94 -2.34
CA PHE A 330 22.10 -3.47 -3.67
C PHE A 330 21.94 -1.96 -3.75
N ASP A 331 23.01 -1.28 -4.14
CA ASP A 331 23.00 0.16 -4.39
C ASP A 331 22.80 0.44 -5.89
N PRO A 332 21.66 1.05 -6.30
CA PRO A 332 21.39 1.34 -7.70
C PRO A 332 22.33 2.40 -8.31
N ALA A 333 22.99 3.23 -7.50
CA ALA A 333 23.90 4.26 -8.01
C ALA A 333 25.25 3.65 -8.46
N THR A 334 25.77 2.70 -7.70
CA THR A 334 27.02 2.00 -8.01
C THR A 334 26.81 0.69 -8.75
N GLU A 335 25.59 0.15 -8.73
CA GLU A 335 25.20 -1.16 -9.24
C GLU A 335 26.03 -2.29 -8.60
N THR A 336 26.19 -2.24 -7.28
CA THR A 336 26.96 -3.21 -6.50
C THR A 336 26.21 -3.68 -5.26
N TYR A 337 26.56 -4.88 -4.79
CA TYR A 337 26.06 -5.44 -3.53
C TYR A 337 27.05 -5.18 -2.39
N THR A 338 26.54 -4.70 -1.26
CA THR A 338 27.29 -4.60 0.00
C THR A 338 26.65 -5.52 1.04
N LYS A 339 27.47 -6.31 1.74
CA LYS A 339 26.97 -7.22 2.79
C LYS A 339 26.37 -6.41 3.96
N ALA A 340 25.15 -6.76 4.36
CA ALA A 340 24.57 -6.36 5.64
C ALA A 340 24.95 -7.40 6.72
N ASN A 341 24.40 -7.30 7.93
CA ASN A 341 24.51 -8.42 8.86
C ASN A 341 23.63 -9.60 8.43
N ASP A 342 23.94 -10.79 8.95
CA ASP A 342 23.10 -11.97 8.75
C ASP A 342 21.77 -11.83 9.52
N MET A 343 20.74 -12.51 9.01
CA MET A 343 19.49 -12.80 9.72
C MET A 343 19.73 -13.76 10.91
N ASN A 344 18.73 -13.95 11.78
CA ASN A 344 18.83 -14.89 12.90
C ASN A 344 18.80 -16.36 12.44
N GLY A 345 18.15 -16.68 11.33
CA GLY A 345 18.16 -18.01 10.70
C GLY A 345 18.17 -17.99 9.18
N GLY A 346 18.25 -19.16 8.55
CA GLY A 346 18.15 -19.32 7.10
C GLY A 346 16.71 -19.31 6.58
N HIS A 347 16.47 -18.77 5.39
CA HIS A 347 15.12 -18.68 4.79
C HIS A 347 15.08 -18.88 3.27
N TRP A 348 14.92 -20.09 2.76
CA TRP A 348 14.60 -20.29 1.34
C TRP A 348 13.14 -19.89 1.07
N TYR A 349 12.89 -18.91 0.19
CA TYR A 349 11.57 -18.25 -0.03
C TYR A 349 10.97 -17.47 1.15
N PRO A 350 11.69 -16.46 1.69
CA PRO A 350 11.09 -15.52 2.65
C PRO A 350 10.31 -14.42 1.92
N SER A 351 9.20 -13.99 2.52
CA SER A 351 8.59 -12.70 2.15
C SER A 351 9.15 -11.57 2.99
N ALA A 352 9.18 -10.36 2.44
CA ALA A 352 9.59 -9.15 3.13
C ALA A 352 8.60 -8.01 2.88
N THR A 353 8.21 -7.31 3.93
CA THR A 353 7.27 -6.19 3.87
C THR A 353 7.86 -4.97 4.55
N ILE A 354 7.91 -3.84 3.85
CA ILE A 354 8.28 -2.56 4.45
C ILE A 354 7.11 -1.99 5.27
N LEU A 355 7.42 -1.49 6.46
CA LEU A 355 6.47 -0.91 7.41
C LEU A 355 6.41 0.61 7.28
N GLY A 356 5.38 1.25 7.84
CA GLY A 356 5.23 2.72 7.81
C GLY A 356 6.37 3.46 8.51
N ASN A 357 7.06 2.84 9.46
CA ASN A 357 8.25 3.43 10.08
C ASN A 357 9.55 3.17 9.28
N GLY A 358 9.48 2.53 8.13
CA GLY A 358 10.61 2.19 7.26
C GLY A 358 11.34 0.90 7.62
N ASP A 359 11.06 0.28 8.78
CA ASP A 359 11.59 -1.04 9.10
C ASP A 359 11.05 -2.09 8.12
N VAL A 360 11.76 -3.20 7.99
CA VAL A 360 11.32 -4.36 7.21
C VAL A 360 11.06 -5.50 8.16
N ILE A 361 9.96 -6.22 7.94
CA ILE A 361 9.65 -7.47 8.63
C ILE A 361 9.57 -8.61 7.62
N SER A 362 10.09 -9.77 7.97
CA SER A 362 10.21 -10.94 7.09
C SER A 362 9.74 -12.22 7.79
N PHE A 363 9.16 -13.12 6.99
CA PHE A 363 8.56 -14.37 7.45
C PHE A 363 8.73 -15.51 6.46
N GLY A 364 8.53 -16.72 6.97
CA GLY A 364 8.37 -17.93 6.18
C GLY A 364 9.69 -18.47 5.64
N GLY A 365 9.59 -19.37 4.69
CA GLY A 365 10.74 -20.00 4.06
C GLY A 365 11.31 -21.19 4.83
N LEU A 366 12.31 -21.85 4.23
CA LEU A 366 12.98 -23.02 4.81
C LEU A 366 14.34 -22.67 5.44
N LYS A 367 14.64 -23.30 6.58
CA LYS A 367 15.91 -23.17 7.31
C LYS A 367 17.07 -23.83 6.58
N GLU A 368 18.26 -23.67 7.14
CA GLU A 368 19.48 -24.35 6.72
C GLU A 368 19.39 -25.88 6.75
N ASP A 369 18.45 -26.45 7.52
CA ASP A 369 18.20 -27.89 7.63
C ASP A 369 16.97 -28.35 6.82
N SER A 370 16.46 -27.50 5.92
CA SER A 370 15.27 -27.73 5.09
C SER A 370 13.93 -27.77 5.83
N THR A 371 13.89 -27.50 7.14
CA THR A 371 12.63 -27.40 7.88
C THR A 371 11.99 -26.01 7.76
N GLY A 372 10.68 -25.90 7.97
CA GLY A 372 9.99 -24.61 7.92
C GLY A 372 10.50 -23.62 8.99
N ASN A 373 10.73 -22.37 8.58
CA ASN A 373 11.17 -21.30 9.47
C ASN A 373 9.97 -20.50 10.03
N VAL A 374 9.88 -20.50 11.36
CA VAL A 374 8.82 -19.84 12.15
C VAL A 374 9.26 -18.50 12.73
N THR A 375 10.49 -18.10 12.46
CA THR A 375 11.09 -16.89 13.03
C THR A 375 10.57 -15.68 12.27
N ALA A 376 10.03 -14.71 13.00
CA ALA A 376 9.82 -13.36 12.51
C ALA A 376 11.15 -12.60 12.58
N GLU A 377 11.58 -12.06 11.45
CA GLU A 377 12.85 -11.34 11.32
C GLU A 377 12.55 -9.86 11.11
N LYS A 378 13.30 -8.97 11.77
CA LYS A 378 13.10 -7.52 11.65
C LYS A 378 14.40 -6.79 11.33
N PHE A 379 14.42 -6.08 10.20
CA PHE A 379 15.51 -5.18 9.83
C PHE A 379 15.15 -3.77 10.29
N SER A 380 15.97 -3.20 11.18
CA SER A 380 15.81 -1.82 11.64
C SER A 380 16.36 -0.86 10.60
N ALA A 381 15.51 0.01 10.06
CA ALA A 381 15.95 1.05 9.14
C ALA A 381 16.90 2.05 9.81
N ALA A 382 16.62 2.41 11.07
CA ALA A 382 17.44 3.33 11.85
C ALA A 382 18.85 2.79 12.11
N GLN A 383 18.98 1.47 12.38
CA GLN A 383 20.27 0.86 12.66
C GLN A 383 20.96 0.27 11.41
N GLY A 384 20.23 0.14 10.30
CA GLY A 384 20.72 -0.47 9.06
C GLY A 384 21.10 -1.94 9.22
N LYS A 385 20.41 -2.69 10.09
CA LYS A 385 20.72 -4.10 10.38
C LYS A 385 19.52 -4.91 10.83
N TRP A 386 19.58 -6.24 10.65
CA TRP A 386 18.68 -7.18 11.32
C TRP A 386 18.88 -7.13 12.83
N LEU A 387 17.77 -7.10 13.56
CA LEU A 387 17.75 -7.12 15.01
C LEU A 387 17.94 -8.55 15.55
N PRO A 388 18.55 -8.72 16.72
CA PRO A 388 18.62 -10.02 17.36
C PRO A 388 17.22 -10.50 17.75
N MET A 389 17.01 -11.81 17.75
CA MET A 389 15.70 -12.45 17.96
C MET A 389 14.97 -12.02 19.26
N ASN A 390 15.69 -11.64 20.31
CA ASN A 390 15.12 -11.16 21.57
C ASN A 390 14.58 -9.71 21.51
N GLU A 391 14.83 -8.99 20.42
CA GLU A 391 14.30 -7.65 20.13
C GLU A 391 13.13 -7.70 19.13
N VAL A 392 12.71 -8.89 18.71
CA VAL A 392 11.63 -9.10 17.73
C VAL A 392 10.53 -9.96 18.36
N ASN A 393 9.29 -9.48 18.33
CA ASN A 393 8.15 -10.25 18.80
C ASN A 393 7.93 -11.50 17.93
N GLN A 394 7.83 -12.66 18.58
CA GLN A 394 7.72 -13.96 17.93
C GLN A 394 6.36 -14.61 18.20
N THR A 395 5.62 -14.95 17.15
CA THR A 395 4.45 -15.83 17.21
C THR A 395 4.80 -17.31 17.03
N TRP A 396 6.03 -17.60 16.59
CA TRP A 396 6.49 -18.95 16.25
C TRP A 396 5.57 -19.68 15.28
N SER A 397 4.91 -18.92 14.39
CA SER A 397 3.98 -19.45 13.39
C SER A 397 4.67 -19.66 12.06
N TYR A 398 4.46 -20.81 11.44
CA TYR A 398 4.94 -21.06 10.10
C TYR A 398 3.95 -20.51 9.08
N TRP A 399 4.43 -19.59 8.24
CA TRP A 399 3.61 -18.89 7.26
C TRP A 399 3.72 -19.48 5.84
N GLY A 400 4.46 -20.57 5.66
CA GLY A 400 4.73 -21.13 4.34
C GLY A 400 5.88 -20.44 3.61
N LEU A 401 5.93 -20.60 2.29
CA LEU A 401 6.93 -20.02 1.41
C LEU A 401 6.32 -18.81 0.68
N TYR A 402 7.06 -17.71 0.61
CA TYR A 402 6.58 -16.41 0.12
C TYR A 402 5.16 -16.03 0.56
N PRO A 403 4.85 -16.02 1.88
CA PRO A 403 3.54 -15.57 2.33
C PRO A 403 3.26 -14.13 1.89
N SER A 404 2.13 -13.88 1.24
CA SER A 404 1.77 -12.52 0.82
C SER A 404 1.28 -11.70 2.03
N MET A 405 2.20 -10.93 2.62
CA MET A 405 2.01 -10.13 3.83
C MET A 405 1.83 -8.65 3.51
N ILE A 406 0.59 -8.20 3.34
CA ILE A 406 0.26 -6.84 2.91
C ILE A 406 0.17 -5.90 4.13
N LEU A 407 0.89 -4.78 4.13
CA LEU A 407 0.77 -3.76 5.17
C LEU A 407 -0.59 -3.06 5.13
N MET A 408 -1.31 -3.10 6.26
CA MET A 408 -2.58 -2.41 6.47
C MET A 408 -2.36 -0.96 6.94
N GLN A 409 -3.35 -0.10 6.72
CA GLN A 409 -3.33 1.32 7.11
C GLN A 409 -3.15 1.53 8.63
N ASP A 410 -3.54 0.56 9.45
CA ASP A 410 -3.39 0.61 10.92
C ASP A 410 -2.04 0.07 11.40
N GLY A 411 -1.17 -0.34 10.49
CA GLY A 411 0.17 -0.83 10.78
C GLY A 411 0.27 -2.33 11.00
N ARG A 412 -0.84 -3.08 11.00
CA ARG A 412 -0.85 -4.56 11.04
C ARG A 412 -0.57 -5.14 9.65
N LEU A 413 -0.32 -6.45 9.59
CA LEU A 413 -0.12 -7.16 8.32
C LEU A 413 -1.31 -8.07 8.03
N PHE A 414 -1.77 -8.05 6.78
CA PHE A 414 -2.76 -8.98 6.28
C PHE A 414 -2.08 -10.08 5.46
N TYR A 415 -2.16 -11.32 5.94
CA TYR A 415 -1.82 -12.50 5.15
C TYR A 415 -3.00 -12.88 4.27
N SER A 416 -2.86 -12.72 2.95
CA SER A 416 -3.96 -12.91 2.00
C SER A 416 -4.30 -14.37 1.69
N GLY A 417 -3.45 -15.32 2.08
CA GLY A 417 -3.55 -16.72 1.68
C GLY A 417 -2.81 -17.08 0.39
N SER A 418 -2.32 -16.08 -0.36
CA SER A 418 -1.36 -16.35 -1.45
C SER A 418 -0.02 -16.78 -0.87
N HIS A 419 0.51 -17.88 -1.41
CA HIS A 419 1.75 -18.52 -1.00
C HIS A 419 2.36 -19.27 -2.19
N THR A 420 3.57 -19.78 -2.01
CA THR A 420 4.25 -20.67 -2.95
C THR A 420 4.31 -22.08 -2.37
N PHE A 421 3.91 -23.05 -3.19
CA PHE A 421 3.91 -24.49 -2.98
C PHE A 421 2.98 -25.02 -1.88
N GLY A 422 2.17 -25.99 -2.28
CA GLY A 422 1.43 -26.89 -1.41
C GLY A 422 0.12 -26.32 -0.88
N ASN A 423 -0.18 -26.69 0.36
CA ASN A 423 -1.41 -26.28 1.03
C ASN A 423 -1.19 -25.01 1.83
N ASN A 424 -2.27 -24.26 2.01
CA ASN A 424 -2.25 -23.02 2.77
C ASN A 424 -2.19 -23.30 4.28
N THR A 425 -1.88 -22.27 5.05
CA THR A 425 -1.91 -22.26 6.52
C THR A 425 -3.24 -22.81 7.08
N ALA A 426 -3.18 -23.32 8.30
CA ALA A 426 -4.35 -23.83 9.02
C ALA A 426 -5.40 -22.72 9.27
N GLY A 427 -6.61 -23.11 9.68
CA GLY A 427 -7.71 -22.18 9.92
C GLY A 427 -8.41 -21.77 8.63
N SER A 428 -8.72 -20.49 8.47
CA SER A 428 -9.41 -19.96 7.29
C SER A 428 -8.50 -19.77 6.07
N GLY A 429 -7.18 -19.92 6.21
CA GLY A 429 -6.20 -19.73 5.14
C GLY A 429 -5.87 -18.26 4.84
N SER A 430 -6.37 -17.32 5.65
CA SER A 430 -5.99 -15.90 5.62
C SER A 430 -6.13 -15.31 7.02
N SER A 431 -5.26 -14.37 7.39
CA SER A 431 -5.21 -13.86 8.77
C SER A 431 -4.70 -12.43 8.84
N ILE A 432 -5.05 -11.71 9.90
CA ILE A 432 -4.40 -10.45 10.28
C ILE A 432 -3.38 -10.76 11.37
N TYR A 433 -2.13 -10.35 11.12
CA TYR A 433 -1.03 -10.42 12.07
C TYR A 433 -0.76 -9.05 12.68
N ASP A 434 -0.98 -8.95 14.00
CA ASP A 434 -0.52 -7.83 14.81
C ASP A 434 0.79 -8.22 15.50
N TYR A 435 1.91 -7.78 14.93
CA TYR A 435 3.24 -8.05 15.48
C TYR A 435 3.55 -7.28 16.75
N SER A 436 2.79 -6.22 17.07
CA SER A 436 2.98 -5.44 18.29
C SER A 436 2.32 -6.16 19.48
N ALA A 437 1.11 -6.68 19.28
CA ALA A 437 0.37 -7.48 20.24
C ALA A 437 0.78 -8.97 20.24
N ASN A 438 1.53 -9.39 19.22
CA ASN A 438 1.92 -10.78 18.99
C ASN A 438 0.71 -11.72 18.81
N THR A 439 -0.29 -11.26 18.04
CA THR A 439 -1.55 -11.98 17.83
C THR A 439 -1.82 -12.23 16.35
N ILE A 440 -2.37 -13.41 16.04
CA ILE A 440 -2.86 -13.78 14.72
C ILE A 440 -4.37 -13.95 14.82
N THR A 441 -5.11 -13.26 13.95
CA THR A 441 -6.57 -13.31 13.90
C THR A 441 -7.00 -13.88 12.56
N ASP A 442 -7.71 -15.01 12.56
CA ASP A 442 -8.24 -15.61 11.34
C ASP A 442 -9.25 -14.68 10.65
N VAL A 443 -9.14 -14.63 9.33
CA VAL A 443 -10.02 -13.88 8.44
C VAL A 443 -10.78 -14.89 7.57
N PRO A 444 -12.12 -14.99 7.68
CA PRO A 444 -12.88 -16.01 6.97
C PRO A 444 -13.17 -15.63 5.51
N GLY A 445 -13.68 -16.60 4.75
CA GLY A 445 -14.27 -16.39 3.42
C GLY A 445 -13.38 -16.73 2.22
N LEU A 446 -12.08 -16.98 2.43
CA LEU A 446 -11.18 -17.36 1.33
C LEU A 446 -11.62 -18.70 0.74
N ARG A 447 -11.99 -18.71 -0.55
CA ARG A 447 -12.44 -19.91 -1.24
C ARG A 447 -11.25 -20.74 -1.70
N LYS A 448 -11.42 -22.07 -1.67
CA LYS A 448 -10.40 -23.06 -2.06
C LYS A 448 -9.02 -22.71 -1.50
N LYS A 449 -8.93 -22.47 -0.19
CA LYS A 449 -7.69 -21.96 0.46
C LYS A 449 -6.44 -22.76 0.08
N ASP A 450 -6.55 -24.08 -0.10
CA ASP A 450 -5.44 -24.98 -0.44
C ASP A 450 -5.12 -25.03 -1.93
N GLU A 451 -5.93 -24.38 -2.77
CA GLU A 451 -5.65 -24.15 -4.19
C GLU A 451 -5.24 -22.68 -4.46
N ARG A 452 -4.51 -22.07 -3.51
CA ARG A 452 -3.97 -20.70 -3.61
C ARG A 452 -2.47 -20.63 -3.82
N ASP A 453 -1.85 -21.77 -4.12
CA ASP A 453 -0.45 -21.87 -4.54
C ASP A 453 -0.24 -21.04 -5.82
N GLU A 454 0.77 -20.16 -5.80
CA GLU A 454 1.17 -19.29 -6.91
C GLU A 454 0.00 -18.46 -7.46
N SER A 455 -0.94 -18.12 -6.58
CA SER A 455 -1.91 -17.06 -6.79
C SER A 455 -1.26 -15.70 -6.60
N ALA A 456 -1.77 -14.67 -7.28
CA ALA A 456 -1.35 -13.29 -7.03
C ALA A 456 -2.27 -12.64 -6.00
N SER A 457 -1.71 -11.77 -5.15
CA SER A 457 -2.49 -10.86 -4.31
C SER A 457 -2.04 -9.42 -4.52
N VAL A 458 -3.01 -8.51 -4.60
CA VAL A 458 -2.76 -7.09 -4.86
C VAL A 458 -3.63 -6.22 -3.95
N LEU A 459 -3.00 -5.22 -3.31
CA LEU A 459 -3.72 -4.11 -2.68
C LEU A 459 -4.27 -3.22 -3.79
N LEU A 460 -5.59 -3.28 -3.99
CA LEU A 460 -6.28 -2.62 -5.09
C LEU A 460 -6.11 -1.09 -5.02
N PRO A 461 -5.97 -0.42 -6.18
CA PRO A 461 -6.02 1.03 -6.25
C PRO A 461 -7.38 1.60 -5.84
N PRO A 462 -7.40 2.72 -5.09
CA PRO A 462 -6.27 3.27 -4.34
C PRO A 462 -6.02 2.50 -3.03
N ALA A 463 -4.78 2.47 -2.55
CA ALA A 463 -4.38 1.85 -1.29
C ALA A 463 -5.21 2.37 -0.10
N GLN A 464 -5.67 3.62 -0.19
CA GLN A 464 -6.61 4.23 0.73
C GLN A 464 -7.86 3.39 0.96
N ASP A 465 -8.35 2.63 -0.02
CA ASP A 465 -9.56 1.81 0.10
C ASP A 465 -9.33 0.54 0.93
N GLN A 466 -8.07 0.12 1.10
CA GLN A 466 -7.70 -1.09 1.86
C GLN A 466 -8.43 -2.34 1.39
N ARG A 467 -8.61 -2.46 0.07
CA ARG A 467 -9.22 -3.62 -0.57
C ARG A 467 -8.14 -4.50 -1.19
N VAL A 468 -8.20 -5.80 -0.96
CA VAL A 468 -7.25 -6.76 -1.53
C VAL A 468 -7.97 -7.71 -2.47
N LEU A 469 -7.40 -7.95 -3.65
CA LEU A 469 -7.84 -8.95 -4.61
C LEU A 469 -6.82 -10.08 -4.65
N THR A 470 -7.30 -11.32 -4.50
CA THR A 470 -6.51 -12.55 -4.67
C THR A 470 -6.97 -13.26 -5.94
N ILE A 471 -6.05 -13.59 -6.84
CA ILE A 471 -6.32 -14.01 -8.23
C ILE A 471 -5.76 -15.40 -8.50
N GLY A 472 -6.64 -16.31 -8.91
CA GLY A 472 -6.28 -17.64 -9.37
C GLY A 472 -5.58 -18.50 -8.31
N GLY A 473 -4.64 -19.31 -8.76
CA GLY A 473 -3.90 -20.26 -7.94
C GLY A 473 -4.16 -21.71 -8.33
N GLY A 474 -3.24 -22.58 -7.92
CA GLY A 474 -3.30 -24.02 -8.11
C GLY A 474 -2.87 -24.72 -6.83
N ASN A 475 -2.34 -25.93 -6.97
CA ASN A 475 -1.71 -26.67 -5.88
C ASN A 475 -0.70 -27.62 -6.50
N ASN A 476 0.60 -27.38 -6.33
CA ASN A 476 1.63 -28.18 -6.98
C ASN A 476 1.72 -29.64 -6.45
N GLU A 477 1.25 -29.93 -5.23
CA GLU A 477 1.29 -31.28 -4.65
C GLU A 477 0.28 -32.24 -5.29
N THR A 478 -0.96 -31.77 -5.44
CA THR A 478 -2.05 -32.53 -6.05
C THR A 478 -2.19 -32.26 -7.55
N ASN A 479 -1.63 -31.15 -8.01
CA ASN A 479 -1.57 -30.64 -9.38
C ASN A 479 -2.89 -30.74 -10.18
N PRO A 480 -4.04 -30.29 -9.62
CA PRO A 480 -5.24 -30.11 -10.42
C PRO A 480 -5.05 -28.93 -11.38
N ALA A 481 -5.92 -28.84 -12.39
CA ALA A 481 -5.99 -27.63 -13.20
C ALA A 481 -6.26 -26.41 -12.31
N ALA A 482 -5.43 -25.39 -12.47
CA ALA A 482 -5.50 -24.14 -11.71
C ALA A 482 -6.86 -23.48 -11.88
N ASN A 483 -7.31 -22.78 -10.84
CA ASN A 483 -8.64 -22.21 -10.77
C ASN A 483 -8.68 -20.79 -11.34
N ARG A 484 -9.87 -20.38 -11.82
CA ARG A 484 -10.14 -19.01 -12.27
C ARG A 484 -10.78 -18.12 -11.19
N ILE A 485 -10.81 -18.57 -9.94
CA ILE A 485 -11.54 -17.85 -8.89
C ILE A 485 -10.75 -16.64 -8.42
N THR A 486 -11.46 -15.56 -8.14
CA THR A 486 -10.89 -14.39 -7.46
C THR A 486 -11.66 -14.11 -6.19
N ASP A 487 -10.97 -13.70 -5.13
CA ASP A 487 -11.61 -13.28 -3.89
C ASP A 487 -11.19 -11.85 -3.54
N ILE A 488 -12.15 -11.07 -3.06
CA ILE A 488 -11.97 -9.67 -2.69
C ILE A 488 -12.31 -9.50 -1.22
N ILE A 489 -11.46 -8.79 -0.51
CA ILE A 489 -11.68 -8.40 0.88
C ILE A 489 -11.56 -6.89 1.05
N ASP A 490 -12.39 -6.34 1.93
CA ASP A 490 -12.32 -4.96 2.39
C ASP A 490 -11.86 -4.96 3.85
N LEU A 491 -10.62 -4.51 4.07
CA LEU A 491 -9.96 -4.54 5.37
C LEU A 491 -10.38 -3.38 6.29
N LYS A 492 -11.18 -2.42 5.81
CA LYS A 492 -11.76 -1.37 6.68
C LYS A 492 -12.97 -1.85 7.48
N LYS A 493 -13.57 -2.97 7.08
CA LYS A 493 -14.71 -3.52 7.81
C LYS A 493 -14.27 -3.92 9.23
N PRO A 494 -15.09 -3.66 10.27
CA PRO A 494 -14.77 -4.08 11.64
C PRO A 494 -14.55 -5.59 11.79
N SER A 495 -15.17 -6.39 10.93
CA SER A 495 -14.97 -7.83 10.82
C SER A 495 -14.76 -8.18 9.35
N PRO A 496 -13.52 -8.05 8.84
CA PRO A 496 -13.23 -8.26 7.44
C PRO A 496 -13.37 -9.74 7.09
N ALA A 497 -13.94 -10.01 5.92
CA ALA A 497 -14.10 -11.34 5.38
C ALA A 497 -14.00 -11.27 3.85
N TYR A 498 -13.41 -12.29 3.25
CA TYR A 498 -13.38 -12.44 1.80
C TYR A 498 -14.80 -12.65 1.25
N THR A 499 -15.01 -12.09 0.07
CA THR A 499 -16.19 -12.29 -0.76
C THR A 499 -15.74 -12.68 -2.16
N ALA A 500 -16.58 -13.42 -2.89
CA ALA A 500 -16.26 -13.79 -4.26
C ALA A 500 -16.13 -12.54 -5.14
N GLY A 501 -14.98 -12.39 -5.80
CA GLY A 501 -14.82 -11.46 -6.92
C GLY A 501 -15.32 -12.05 -8.24
N PRO A 502 -15.29 -11.28 -9.34
CA PRO A 502 -15.56 -11.82 -10.66
C PRO A 502 -14.49 -12.87 -11.01
N ASP A 503 -14.91 -13.99 -11.60
CA ASP A 503 -13.94 -14.96 -12.07
C ASP A 503 -13.02 -14.34 -13.12
N LEU A 504 -11.77 -14.81 -13.12
CA LEU A 504 -10.77 -14.46 -14.12
C LEU A 504 -11.27 -14.85 -15.52
N PRO A 505 -11.13 -13.96 -16.52
CA PRO A 505 -11.43 -14.28 -17.90
C PRO A 505 -10.63 -15.48 -18.41
N GLN A 506 -11.23 -16.21 -19.35
CA GLN A 506 -10.60 -17.33 -20.03
C GLN A 506 -10.09 -16.88 -21.38
N GLY A 507 -8.91 -17.39 -21.75
CA GLY A 507 -8.33 -17.21 -23.08
C GLY A 507 -7.81 -18.53 -23.60
N LEU A 508 -6.57 -18.52 -24.09
CA LEU A 508 -5.94 -19.70 -24.68
C LEU A 508 -4.94 -20.34 -23.72
N ALA A 509 -5.02 -21.67 -23.59
CA ALA A 509 -4.01 -22.52 -22.96
C ALA A 509 -3.32 -23.39 -24.01
N ASP A 510 -2.02 -23.62 -23.86
CA ASP A 510 -1.26 -24.52 -24.74
C ASP A 510 -0.89 -25.81 -24.02
N THR A 511 -1.61 -26.89 -24.30
CA THR A 511 -1.43 -28.19 -23.63
C THR A 511 -0.46 -29.12 -24.36
N GLY A 512 0.48 -28.56 -25.14
CA GLY A 512 1.45 -29.32 -25.94
C GLY A 512 0.90 -29.90 -27.25
N THR A 513 -0.42 -29.83 -27.47
CA THR A 513 -1.10 -30.17 -28.74
C THR A 513 -1.51 -28.93 -29.53
N GLY A 514 -1.02 -27.76 -29.14
CA GLY A 514 -1.41 -26.46 -29.67
C GLY A 514 -2.38 -25.71 -28.75
N LYS A 515 -2.54 -24.41 -29.04
CA LYS A 515 -3.39 -23.51 -28.26
C LYS A 515 -4.87 -23.88 -28.42
N ARG A 516 -5.57 -24.01 -27.29
CA ARG A 516 -7.02 -24.20 -27.22
C ARG A 516 -7.66 -23.21 -26.25
N PRO A 517 -8.96 -22.90 -26.39
CA PRO A 517 -9.69 -22.19 -25.34
C PRO A 517 -9.65 -22.96 -24.01
N GLN A 518 -9.54 -22.22 -22.91
CA GLN A 518 -9.82 -22.75 -21.58
C GLN A 518 -11.31 -23.11 -21.46
N THR A 519 -11.63 -24.08 -20.62
CA THR A 519 -12.98 -24.66 -20.45
C THR A 519 -13.34 -24.82 -18.99
N GLY A 520 -14.65 -24.80 -18.67
CA GLY A 520 -15.12 -25.04 -17.31
C GLY A 520 -14.50 -24.08 -16.29
N ALA A 521 -13.90 -24.63 -15.23
CA ALA A 521 -13.27 -23.86 -14.15
C ALA A 521 -11.77 -23.58 -14.35
N GLU A 522 -11.21 -23.95 -15.51
CA GLU A 522 -9.80 -23.71 -15.84
C GLU A 522 -9.48 -22.21 -15.75
N GLY A 523 -8.48 -21.89 -14.94
CA GLY A 523 -7.89 -20.57 -14.77
C GLY A 523 -6.39 -20.65 -14.85
N LYS A 524 -5.68 -20.12 -13.86
CA LYS A 524 -4.21 -20.06 -13.90
C LYS A 524 -3.58 -19.82 -12.54
N MET A 525 -2.44 -20.48 -12.34
CA MET A 525 -1.44 -20.15 -11.33
C MET A 525 -0.26 -19.42 -12.01
N TYR A 526 0.71 -18.90 -11.26
CA TYR A 526 1.81 -18.06 -11.77
C TYR A 526 1.34 -16.72 -12.35
N VAL A 527 0.23 -16.17 -11.82
CA VAL A 527 -0.34 -14.90 -12.30
C VAL A 527 0.58 -13.74 -11.93
N SER A 528 0.86 -12.85 -12.88
CA SER A 528 1.40 -11.53 -12.58
C SER A 528 0.26 -10.53 -12.44
N ALA A 529 0.22 -9.75 -11.37
CA ALA A 529 -0.73 -8.65 -11.17
C ALA A 529 0.03 -7.32 -11.05
N VAL A 530 -0.25 -6.38 -11.96
CA VAL A 530 0.50 -5.12 -12.12
C VAL A 530 -0.44 -3.93 -11.98
N LEU A 531 -0.16 -3.06 -11.01
CA LEU A 531 -0.87 -1.78 -10.85
C LEU A 531 -0.53 -0.83 -12.02
N LEU A 532 -1.53 -0.22 -12.63
CA LEU A 532 -1.37 0.74 -13.73
C LEU A 532 -1.72 2.17 -13.29
N PRO A 533 -1.12 3.21 -13.91
CA PRO A 533 -1.42 4.62 -13.63
C PRO A 533 -2.91 5.00 -13.78
N ASP A 534 -3.61 4.37 -14.73
CA ASP A 534 -5.04 4.65 -14.89
C ASP A 534 -5.92 4.05 -13.77
N GLY A 535 -5.34 3.37 -12.79
CA GLY A 535 -6.01 2.81 -11.61
C GLY A 535 -6.51 1.36 -11.81
N LYS A 536 -6.26 0.76 -12.98
CA LYS A 536 -6.58 -0.65 -13.23
C LYS A 536 -5.45 -1.56 -12.79
N VAL A 537 -5.74 -2.85 -12.70
CA VAL A 537 -4.74 -3.90 -12.49
C VAL A 537 -4.66 -4.76 -13.75
N LEU A 538 -3.48 -4.83 -14.38
CA LEU A 538 -3.21 -5.80 -15.42
C LEU A 538 -2.91 -7.15 -14.77
N GLU A 539 -3.66 -8.16 -15.17
CA GLU A 539 -3.29 -9.55 -14.90
C GLU A 539 -2.78 -10.21 -16.20
N THR A 540 -1.69 -10.96 -16.12
CA THR A 540 -1.08 -11.60 -17.30
C THR A 540 -0.23 -12.83 -16.95
N GLY A 541 0.06 -13.64 -17.96
CA GLY A 541 0.81 -14.89 -17.83
C GLY A 541 0.02 -15.98 -17.11
N GLY A 542 0.73 -17.01 -16.69
CA GLY A 542 0.23 -18.12 -15.91
C GLY A 542 0.27 -19.46 -16.63
N GLY A 543 -0.08 -20.53 -15.90
CA GLY A 543 -0.22 -21.90 -16.42
C GLY A 543 -1.38 -22.65 -15.76
N LEU A 544 -1.92 -23.65 -16.45
CA LEU A 544 -2.97 -24.51 -15.89
C LEU A 544 -2.42 -25.49 -14.85
N HIS A 545 -1.16 -25.89 -14.98
CA HIS A 545 -0.55 -26.89 -14.10
C HIS A 545 0.86 -26.46 -13.71
N ASP A 546 1.41 -27.14 -12.70
CA ASP A 546 2.76 -26.89 -12.24
C ASP A 546 3.78 -26.93 -13.39
N ARG A 547 4.37 -25.76 -13.70
CA ARG A 547 5.38 -25.54 -14.76
C ARG A 547 4.95 -26.06 -16.15
N ALA A 548 3.66 -26.15 -16.40
CA ALA A 548 3.10 -26.69 -17.63
C ALA A 548 1.86 -25.91 -18.09
N ASP A 549 1.45 -26.19 -19.33
CA ASP A 549 0.21 -25.70 -19.94
C ASP A 549 0.02 -24.18 -19.84
N PRO A 550 0.92 -23.37 -20.45
CA PRO A 550 0.89 -21.93 -20.33
C PRO A 550 -0.43 -21.32 -20.82
N VAL A 551 -0.93 -20.35 -20.07
CA VAL A 551 -2.12 -19.56 -20.35
C VAL A 551 -1.71 -18.17 -20.80
N TYR A 552 -2.30 -17.71 -21.89
CA TYR A 552 -1.91 -16.47 -22.57
C TYR A 552 -2.86 -15.30 -22.32
N GLU A 553 -4.02 -15.56 -21.71
CA GLU A 553 -5.01 -14.52 -21.42
C GLU A 553 -4.39 -13.38 -20.60
N ALA A 554 -4.75 -12.16 -20.98
CA ALA A 554 -4.48 -10.96 -20.22
C ALA A 554 -5.76 -10.14 -20.12
N SER A 555 -6.02 -9.58 -18.95
CA SER A 555 -7.20 -8.76 -18.71
C SER A 555 -6.91 -7.60 -17.76
N PHE A 556 -7.73 -6.56 -17.80
CA PHE A 556 -7.69 -5.51 -16.78
C PHE A 556 -8.78 -5.74 -15.76
N PHE A 557 -8.42 -5.82 -14.49
CA PHE A 557 -9.38 -5.66 -13.42
C PHE A 557 -9.58 -4.17 -13.14
N ASP A 558 -10.83 -3.72 -13.12
CA ASP A 558 -11.21 -2.37 -12.70
C ASP A 558 -11.71 -2.40 -11.24
N PRO A 559 -10.96 -1.85 -10.27
CA PRO A 559 -11.34 -1.85 -8.86
C PRO A 559 -12.62 -1.06 -8.57
N VAL A 560 -12.97 -0.11 -9.44
CA VAL A 560 -14.12 0.77 -9.29
C VAL A 560 -15.39 -0.01 -9.58
N THR A 561 -15.42 -0.77 -10.67
CA THR A 561 -16.61 -1.54 -11.10
C THR A 561 -16.60 -2.99 -10.61
N ASN A 562 -15.47 -3.50 -10.12
CA ASN A 562 -15.26 -4.92 -9.80
C ASN A 562 -15.51 -5.84 -10.98
N THR A 563 -14.99 -5.46 -12.16
CA THR A 563 -15.14 -6.24 -13.39
C THR A 563 -13.82 -6.40 -14.12
N TYR A 564 -13.69 -7.48 -14.88
CA TYR A 564 -12.60 -7.66 -15.82
C TYR A 564 -12.96 -7.15 -17.22
N GLN A 565 -12.04 -6.42 -17.86
CA GLN A 565 -11.97 -6.24 -19.30
C GLN A 565 -11.11 -7.37 -19.88
N ALA A 566 -11.75 -8.39 -20.45
CA ALA A 566 -11.10 -9.53 -21.10
C ALA A 566 -10.55 -9.18 -22.50
N GLY A 567 -9.72 -10.07 -23.04
CA GLY A 567 -9.29 -10.01 -24.44
C GLY A 567 -8.24 -8.94 -24.74
N LEU A 568 -7.42 -8.58 -23.75
CA LEU A 568 -6.25 -7.75 -24.01
C LEU A 568 -5.26 -8.50 -24.92
N ALA A 569 -4.33 -7.77 -25.51
CA ALA A 569 -3.26 -8.42 -26.27
C ALA A 569 -2.49 -9.37 -25.34
N ALA A 570 -2.21 -10.58 -25.82
CA ALA A 570 -1.47 -11.60 -25.10
C ALA A 570 0.04 -11.51 -25.40
N ASP A 571 0.90 -11.71 -24.38
CA ASP A 571 2.33 -11.89 -24.60
C ASP A 571 2.51 -13.14 -25.47
N PRO A 572 3.18 -13.09 -26.64
CA PRO A 572 3.42 -14.30 -27.43
C PRO A 572 4.36 -15.30 -26.72
N ILE A 573 5.05 -14.87 -25.68
CA ILE A 573 5.98 -15.70 -24.89
C ILE A 573 5.24 -16.31 -23.68
N PRO A 574 5.36 -17.63 -23.43
CA PRO A 574 4.93 -18.24 -22.18
C PRO A 574 5.56 -17.57 -20.96
N ARG A 575 4.75 -17.26 -19.94
CA ARG A 575 5.18 -16.70 -18.66
C ARG A 575 4.56 -17.52 -17.52
N THR A 576 5.20 -18.61 -17.13
CA THR A 576 4.73 -19.49 -16.04
C THR A 576 5.59 -19.27 -14.78
N TYR A 577 6.01 -20.34 -14.11
CA TYR A 577 6.88 -20.32 -12.94
C TYR A 577 8.17 -19.52 -13.22
N HIS A 578 8.63 -18.76 -12.22
CA HIS A 578 9.79 -17.83 -12.30
C HIS A 578 9.66 -16.70 -13.33
N SER A 579 8.45 -16.39 -13.79
CA SER A 579 8.22 -15.16 -14.54
C SER A 579 7.92 -13.97 -13.62
N ALA A 580 8.13 -12.76 -14.15
CA ALA A 580 7.84 -11.52 -13.48
C ALA A 580 7.33 -10.49 -14.49
N SER A 581 6.24 -9.80 -14.15
CA SER A 581 5.75 -8.63 -14.90
C SER A 581 5.58 -7.43 -13.98
N PHE A 582 5.98 -6.24 -14.43
CA PHE A 582 6.03 -5.03 -13.59
C PHE A 582 5.88 -3.73 -14.39
N LEU A 583 5.35 -2.69 -13.75
CA LEU A 583 5.15 -1.36 -14.32
C LEU A 583 6.50 -0.64 -14.48
N MET A 584 6.73 -0.07 -15.65
CA MET A 584 7.86 0.79 -15.96
C MET A 584 7.49 2.28 -15.76
N PRO A 585 8.46 3.17 -15.48
CA PRO A 585 8.20 4.60 -15.28
C PRO A 585 7.58 5.32 -16.49
N ASP A 586 7.71 4.76 -17.69
CA ASP A 586 7.08 5.29 -18.88
C ASP A 586 5.63 4.80 -19.07
N GLY A 587 5.04 4.09 -18.11
CA GLY A 587 3.68 3.58 -18.15
C GLY A 587 3.51 2.32 -19.00
N ARG A 588 4.58 1.68 -19.49
CA ARG A 588 4.52 0.35 -20.10
C ARG A 588 4.71 -0.74 -19.04
N VAL A 589 4.42 -1.99 -19.39
CA VAL A 589 4.70 -3.15 -18.51
C VAL A 589 5.77 -4.00 -19.17
N MET A 590 6.79 -4.39 -18.40
CA MET A 590 7.82 -5.32 -18.87
C MET A 590 7.57 -6.69 -18.26
N SER A 591 7.79 -7.75 -19.04
CA SER A 591 7.75 -9.15 -18.60
C SER A 591 9.05 -9.89 -18.93
N VAL A 592 9.55 -10.65 -17.97
CA VAL A 592 10.79 -11.42 -18.05
C VAL A 592 10.62 -12.81 -17.43
N GLY A 593 11.51 -13.73 -17.81
CA GLY A 593 11.57 -15.07 -17.25
C GLY A 593 10.47 -16.01 -17.71
N ASP A 594 10.73 -17.29 -17.48
CA ASP A 594 9.85 -18.45 -17.52
C ASP A 594 10.78 -19.66 -17.31
N ASN A 595 10.48 -20.50 -16.33
CA ASN A 595 11.28 -21.67 -15.99
C ASN A 595 10.43 -22.96 -16.04
N PRO A 596 10.07 -23.45 -17.24
CA PRO A 596 9.16 -24.58 -17.42
C PRO A 596 9.76 -25.94 -16.98
N GLY A 597 11.06 -26.00 -16.67
CA GLY A 597 11.70 -27.22 -16.23
C GLY A 597 13.12 -27.01 -15.69
N ASN A 598 13.67 -28.04 -15.06
CA ASN A 598 15.05 -27.97 -14.57
C ASN A 598 16.01 -27.85 -15.75
N GLY A 599 16.97 -26.92 -15.66
CA GLY A 599 17.92 -26.63 -16.75
C GLY A 599 17.35 -25.92 -17.98
N THR A 600 16.07 -25.53 -17.99
CA THR A 600 15.46 -24.74 -19.10
C THR A 600 15.19 -23.31 -18.65
N TYR A 601 15.28 -22.33 -19.54
CA TYR A 601 14.93 -20.95 -19.19
C TYR A 601 14.63 -20.10 -20.40
N ASN A 602 13.65 -19.21 -20.25
CA ASN A 602 13.30 -18.26 -21.28
C ASN A 602 13.96 -16.90 -21.06
N HIS A 603 14.90 -16.55 -21.94
CA HIS A 603 15.62 -15.27 -21.91
C HIS A 603 14.91 -14.15 -22.68
N ASN A 604 13.73 -14.39 -23.26
CA ASN A 604 12.96 -13.36 -23.94
C ASN A 604 12.43 -12.32 -22.95
N VAL A 605 12.46 -11.08 -23.40
CA VAL A 605 11.87 -9.94 -22.69
C VAL A 605 10.74 -9.39 -23.55
N SER A 606 9.57 -9.22 -22.94
CA SER A 606 8.39 -8.69 -23.61
C SER A 606 8.01 -7.36 -22.97
N VAL A 607 7.54 -6.41 -23.78
CA VAL A 607 7.04 -5.10 -23.33
C VAL A 607 5.61 -4.92 -23.82
N TYR A 608 4.69 -4.74 -22.88
CA TYR A 608 3.31 -4.39 -23.15
C TYR A 608 3.14 -2.87 -23.14
N THR A 609 2.53 -2.35 -24.21
CA THR A 609 2.08 -0.97 -24.33
C THR A 609 0.57 -0.97 -24.11
N PRO A 610 0.07 -0.48 -22.96
CA PRO A 610 -1.37 -0.49 -22.66
C PRO A 610 -2.18 0.44 -23.57
N PRO A 611 -3.50 0.21 -23.73
CA PRO A 611 -4.39 1.03 -24.56
C PRO A 611 -4.28 2.53 -24.34
N TYR A 612 -4.07 2.98 -23.11
CA TYR A 612 -3.97 4.41 -22.79
C TYR A 612 -2.81 5.12 -23.50
N LEU A 613 -1.78 4.40 -23.95
CA LEU A 613 -0.65 4.99 -24.71
C LEU A 613 -0.95 5.16 -26.20
N PHE A 614 -2.07 4.63 -26.69
CA PHE A 614 -2.55 4.83 -28.06
C PHE A 614 -3.69 5.85 -28.16
N LYS A 615 -4.02 6.53 -27.06
CA LYS A 615 -5.09 7.53 -27.00
C LYS A 615 -4.55 8.96 -27.21
N GLY A 616 -3.44 9.12 -27.92
CA GLY A 616 -2.89 10.45 -28.26
C GLY A 616 -1.82 10.96 -27.28
N ALA A 617 -1.62 12.28 -27.28
CA ALA A 617 -0.50 12.91 -26.59
C ALA A 617 -0.63 12.83 -25.07
N ARG A 618 0.44 12.41 -24.39
CA ARG A 618 0.49 12.28 -22.93
C ARG A 618 0.61 13.64 -22.22
N PRO A 619 0.03 13.82 -21.01
CA PRO A 619 0.40 14.93 -20.15
C PRO A 619 1.89 14.87 -19.79
N GLN A 620 2.51 16.02 -19.56
CA GLN A 620 3.90 16.11 -19.13
C GLN A 620 3.96 16.92 -17.84
N ILE A 621 4.48 16.31 -16.78
CA ILE A 621 4.87 17.02 -15.56
C ILE A 621 6.12 17.84 -15.90
N THR A 622 5.97 19.16 -15.97
CA THR A 622 7.04 20.09 -16.36
C THR A 622 7.80 20.63 -15.16
N SER A 623 7.22 20.55 -13.96
CA SER A 623 7.84 20.99 -12.72
C SER A 623 7.28 20.21 -11.54
N VAL A 624 8.15 19.85 -10.60
CA VAL A 624 7.82 19.38 -9.25
C VAL A 624 8.63 20.27 -8.31
N ILE A 625 7.96 20.97 -7.39
CA ILE A 625 8.64 21.99 -6.56
C ILE A 625 9.68 21.39 -5.61
N ASP A 626 9.39 20.20 -5.09
CA ASP A 626 10.28 19.39 -4.26
C ASP A 626 10.14 17.92 -4.67
N THR A 627 11.23 17.16 -4.60
CA THR A 627 11.24 15.71 -4.82
C THR A 627 11.34 14.93 -3.51
N GLN A 628 11.43 15.59 -2.36
CA GLN A 628 11.46 15.00 -1.03
C GLN A 628 10.21 15.41 -0.26
N TRP A 629 9.19 14.57 -0.27
CA TRP A 629 7.87 14.88 0.27
C TRP A 629 7.76 14.39 1.71
N VAL A 630 7.23 15.27 2.57
CA VAL A 630 6.93 14.99 3.97
C VAL A 630 5.45 14.62 4.10
N TYR A 631 5.15 13.66 4.96
CA TYR A 631 3.78 13.20 5.19
C TYR A 631 2.87 14.34 5.66
N GLY A 632 1.65 14.38 5.12
CA GLY A 632 0.67 15.43 5.42
C GLY A 632 0.87 16.75 4.68
N ASP A 633 2.00 16.94 3.98
CA ASP A 633 2.25 18.17 3.23
C ASP A 633 1.56 18.18 1.86
N THR A 634 1.27 19.39 1.40
CA THR A 634 0.82 19.68 0.04
C THR A 634 2.02 19.93 -0.89
N GLN A 635 2.02 19.28 -2.04
CA GLN A 635 3.11 19.30 -3.00
C GLN A 635 2.63 19.90 -4.33
N ARG A 636 3.29 20.96 -4.79
CA ARG A 636 2.91 21.65 -6.01
C ARG A 636 3.63 21.08 -7.22
N ILE A 637 2.88 20.75 -8.27
CA ILE A 637 3.42 20.40 -9.58
C ILE A 637 2.81 21.25 -10.69
N THR A 638 3.53 21.34 -11.80
CA THR A 638 3.02 21.92 -13.05
C THR A 638 2.95 20.84 -14.11
N VAL A 639 1.84 20.79 -14.83
CA VAL A 639 1.60 19.89 -15.95
C VAL A 639 1.33 20.75 -17.19
N ASN A 640 1.80 20.33 -18.35
CA ASN A 640 1.62 21.09 -19.60
C ASN A 640 0.16 21.19 -20.09
N ARG A 641 -0.79 20.55 -19.40
CA ARG A 641 -2.22 20.53 -19.72
C ARG A 641 -3.05 20.14 -18.48
N PRO A 642 -4.37 20.34 -18.48
CA PRO A 642 -5.25 19.88 -17.42
C PRO A 642 -5.18 18.36 -17.21
N VAL A 643 -5.26 17.92 -15.95
CA VAL A 643 -5.32 16.51 -15.55
C VAL A 643 -6.52 16.26 -14.64
N ALA A 644 -6.93 15.00 -14.53
CA ALA A 644 -8.08 14.57 -13.72
C ALA A 644 -7.65 14.02 -12.35
N LYS A 645 -6.47 13.39 -12.29
CA LYS A 645 -5.89 12.83 -11.06
C LYS A 645 -4.37 12.78 -11.12
N ALA A 646 -3.76 12.53 -9.97
CA ALA A 646 -2.36 12.17 -9.85
C ALA A 646 -2.21 11.10 -8.78
N GLU A 647 -1.18 10.29 -8.91
CA GLU A 647 -0.96 9.15 -8.03
C GLU A 647 0.53 8.86 -7.82
N LEU A 648 0.83 8.21 -6.70
CA LEU A 648 2.13 7.61 -6.43
C LEU A 648 2.03 6.09 -6.56
N ILE A 649 2.84 5.50 -7.42
CA ILE A 649 2.98 4.05 -7.51
C ILE A 649 4.35 3.64 -6.96
N ARG A 650 4.36 2.80 -5.93
CA ARG A 650 5.63 2.24 -5.41
C ARG A 650 6.22 1.32 -6.46
N PRO A 651 7.52 1.43 -6.79
CA PRO A 651 8.15 0.54 -7.75
C PRO A 651 8.06 -0.92 -7.30
N ALA A 652 7.81 -1.79 -8.28
CA ALA A 652 7.65 -3.22 -8.04
C ALA A 652 8.95 -3.88 -7.58
N ALA A 653 8.81 -4.87 -6.71
CA ALA A 653 9.84 -5.82 -6.31
C ALA A 653 9.21 -7.22 -6.31
N VAL A 654 9.17 -7.85 -7.48
CA VAL A 654 8.31 -9.01 -7.77
C VAL A 654 9.10 -10.29 -7.99
N THR A 655 8.58 -11.40 -7.46
CA THR A 655 9.01 -12.77 -7.75
C THR A 655 7.89 -13.75 -7.43
N HIS A 656 7.80 -14.91 -8.10
CA HIS A 656 6.86 -15.99 -7.75
C HIS A 656 5.42 -15.51 -7.48
N SER A 657 4.87 -14.72 -8.42
CA SER A 657 3.52 -14.12 -8.29
C SER A 657 3.29 -13.23 -7.06
N SER A 658 4.37 -12.81 -6.39
CA SER A 658 4.34 -12.09 -5.13
C SER A 658 5.04 -10.74 -5.24
N ASP A 659 4.30 -9.69 -4.90
CA ASP A 659 4.83 -8.38 -4.52
C ASP A 659 3.90 -7.80 -3.45
N PRO A 660 4.18 -8.04 -2.16
CA PRO A 660 3.33 -7.55 -1.07
C PRO A 660 3.49 -6.03 -0.83
N ASN A 661 4.41 -5.37 -1.54
CA ASN A 661 4.77 -3.97 -1.32
C ASN A 661 4.24 -3.02 -2.39
N GLN A 662 3.91 -3.53 -3.59
CA GLN A 662 3.29 -2.72 -4.64
C GLN A 662 2.04 -2.03 -4.12
N ARG A 663 1.92 -0.74 -4.42
CA ARG A 663 0.79 0.07 -4.00
C ARG A 663 0.62 1.28 -4.89
N PHE A 664 -0.64 1.63 -5.08
CA PHE A 664 -1.10 2.83 -5.76
C PHE A 664 -1.67 3.76 -4.69
N VAL A 665 -1.06 4.90 -4.45
CA VAL A 665 -1.53 5.88 -3.47
C VAL A 665 -2.09 7.06 -4.25
N ASP A 666 -3.39 7.27 -4.15
CA ASP A 666 -4.05 8.43 -4.78
C ASP A 666 -3.57 9.72 -4.11
N LEU A 667 -3.43 10.79 -4.89
CA LEU A 667 -3.09 12.12 -4.38
C LEU A 667 -4.28 13.05 -4.61
N PRO A 668 -5.08 13.36 -3.57
CA PRO A 668 -6.11 14.38 -3.68
C PRO A 668 -5.53 15.68 -4.25
N MET A 669 -6.23 16.24 -5.24
CA MET A 669 -5.72 17.31 -6.09
C MET A 669 -6.54 18.59 -5.94
N THR A 670 -5.85 19.71 -5.77
CA THR A 670 -6.39 21.06 -5.85
C THR A 670 -5.87 21.73 -7.13
N VAL A 671 -6.76 22.18 -8.01
CA VAL A 671 -6.38 22.87 -9.24
C VAL A 671 -6.16 24.36 -8.92
N VAL A 672 -4.91 24.80 -8.83
CA VAL A 672 -4.56 26.22 -8.60
C VAL A 672 -4.87 27.05 -9.85
N ASN A 673 -4.53 26.50 -11.02
CA ASN A 673 -4.96 26.97 -12.32
C ASN A 673 -4.89 25.78 -13.31
N GLY A 674 -5.36 25.94 -14.55
CA GLY A 674 -5.49 24.84 -15.51
C GLY A 674 -4.23 23.99 -15.81
N THR A 675 -3.05 24.40 -15.34
CA THR A 675 -1.79 23.65 -15.48
C THR A 675 -1.01 23.48 -14.17
N THR A 676 -1.38 24.17 -13.10
CA THR A 676 -0.71 24.10 -11.80
C THR A 676 -1.63 23.45 -10.79
N ILE A 677 -1.17 22.38 -10.16
CA ILE A 677 -1.95 21.58 -9.23
C ILE A 677 -1.18 21.35 -7.95
N ASP A 678 -1.91 21.36 -6.85
CA ASP A 678 -1.46 21.03 -5.50
C ASP A 678 -1.92 19.61 -5.18
N LEU A 679 -1.01 18.77 -4.70
CA LEU A 679 -1.22 17.34 -4.44
C LEU A 679 -1.01 17.07 -2.95
N ASN A 680 -1.99 16.48 -2.29
CA ASN A 680 -1.91 16.21 -0.85
C ASN A 680 -1.35 14.81 -0.60
N LEU A 681 -0.20 14.73 0.08
CA LEU A 681 0.34 13.46 0.54
C LEU A 681 -0.36 13.04 1.84
N THR A 682 -0.75 11.77 1.93
CA THR A 682 -1.33 11.21 3.17
C THR A 682 -0.43 11.47 4.38
N SER A 683 -1.02 11.71 5.55
CA SER A 683 -0.29 11.76 6.82
C SER A 683 0.01 10.37 7.40
N ASN A 684 -0.60 9.30 6.84
CA ASN A 684 -0.45 7.94 7.34
C ASN A 684 0.67 7.20 6.56
N PRO A 685 1.83 6.96 7.18
CA PRO A 685 2.93 6.30 6.49
C PRO A 685 2.67 4.81 6.22
N ASN A 686 1.67 4.17 6.84
CA ASN A 686 1.33 2.79 6.51
C ASN A 686 0.63 2.67 5.15
N LEU A 687 -0.08 3.73 4.72
CA LEU A 687 -0.64 3.81 3.36
C LEU A 687 0.47 4.00 2.33
N ALA A 688 1.45 4.87 2.62
CA ALA A 688 2.58 5.16 1.76
C ALA A 688 3.93 5.02 2.50
N PRO A 689 4.45 3.82 2.75
CA PRO A 689 5.71 3.59 3.46
C PRO A 689 6.87 4.36 2.84
N PRO A 690 7.84 4.79 3.65
CA PRO A 690 8.88 5.67 3.16
C PRO A 690 9.67 5.01 2.02
N GLY A 691 10.05 5.81 1.03
CA GLY A 691 10.64 5.27 -0.20
C GLY A 691 10.46 6.15 -1.42
N TRP A 692 11.01 5.68 -2.53
CA TRP A 692 10.81 6.29 -3.84
C TRP A 692 9.52 5.81 -4.48
N TYR A 693 8.82 6.72 -5.14
CA TYR A 693 7.57 6.49 -5.84
C TYR A 693 7.63 7.09 -7.24
N MET A 694 6.92 6.43 -8.16
CA MET A 694 6.61 6.97 -9.48
C MET A 694 5.38 7.86 -9.37
N LEU A 695 5.56 9.17 -9.52
CA LEU A 695 4.48 10.17 -9.61
C LEU A 695 3.96 10.24 -11.04
N PHE A 696 2.71 9.85 -11.24
CA PHE A 696 2.00 10.00 -12.49
C PHE A 696 0.93 11.08 -12.38
N ALA A 697 0.74 11.84 -13.46
CA ALA A 697 -0.43 12.70 -13.65
C ALA A 697 -1.25 12.14 -14.82
N VAL A 698 -2.56 11.99 -14.62
CA VAL A 698 -3.45 11.30 -15.57
C VAL A 698 -4.55 12.24 -16.00
N ASP A 699 -4.73 12.39 -17.31
CA ASP A 699 -5.79 13.23 -17.85
C ASP A 699 -7.19 12.56 -17.76
N ALA A 700 -8.22 13.32 -18.11
CA ALA A 700 -9.61 12.85 -18.06
C ALA A 700 -9.92 11.67 -19.03
N ASN A 701 -9.02 11.35 -19.96
CA ASN A 701 -9.14 10.20 -20.86
C ASN A 701 -8.37 8.97 -20.34
N GLY A 702 -7.77 9.06 -19.15
CA GLY A 702 -6.96 8.00 -18.56
C GLY A 702 -5.56 7.92 -19.14
N ILE A 703 -5.04 8.97 -19.79
CA ILE A 703 -3.70 8.96 -20.39
C ILE A 703 -2.70 9.44 -19.34
N PRO A 704 -1.73 8.59 -18.93
CA PRO A 704 -0.75 8.97 -17.92
C PRO A 704 0.45 9.70 -18.51
N SER A 705 1.06 10.58 -17.71
CA SER A 705 2.38 11.13 -17.99
C SER A 705 3.46 10.04 -17.96
N ILE A 706 4.68 10.36 -18.41
CA ILE A 706 5.84 9.63 -17.91
C ILE A 706 6.00 10.00 -16.44
N ALA A 707 6.35 9.03 -15.59
CA ALA A 707 6.51 9.27 -14.17
C ALA A 707 7.65 10.25 -13.87
N GLN A 708 7.45 11.06 -12.83
CA GLN A 708 8.56 11.71 -12.11
C GLN A 708 8.86 10.91 -10.84
N TRP A 709 10.12 10.84 -10.44
CA TRP A 709 10.49 10.18 -9.18
C TRP A 709 10.39 11.17 -8.03
N VAL A 710 9.60 10.81 -7.02
CA VAL A 710 9.52 11.55 -5.75
C VAL A 710 9.80 10.60 -4.60
N HIS A 711 10.39 11.12 -3.54
CA HIS A 711 10.67 10.40 -2.31
C HIS A 711 9.63 10.80 -1.26
N VAL A 712 9.08 9.81 -0.55
CA VAL A 712 8.07 10.00 0.49
C VAL A 712 8.70 9.67 1.85
N GLY A 713 8.44 10.52 2.84
CA GLY A 713 8.96 10.42 4.21
C GLY A 713 10.10 11.40 4.52
N GLY A 714 10.37 12.35 3.62
CA GLY A 714 11.49 13.30 3.71
C GLY A 714 12.86 12.65 3.42
N ALA A 715 13.88 13.47 3.20
CA ALA A 715 15.22 12.97 2.88
C ALA A 715 15.67 11.90 3.90
N PRO A 716 16.28 10.78 3.45
CA PRO A 716 16.75 9.73 4.34
C PRO A 716 17.76 10.36 5.30
N ALA A 717 17.32 10.62 6.54
CA ALA A 717 18.18 11.07 7.60
C ALA A 717 19.06 9.91 8.06
N LEU A 718 20.09 9.59 7.26
CA LEU A 718 21.37 9.20 7.84
C LEU A 718 21.99 10.46 8.50
N ALA A 719 21.31 11.01 9.52
CA ALA A 719 21.75 12.03 10.49
C ALA A 719 20.54 12.81 11.04
N ALA A 720 19.89 12.28 12.07
CA ALA A 720 19.35 13.11 13.14
C ALA A 720 19.52 12.34 14.44
N ALA A 721 20.11 13.02 15.42
CA ALA A 721 20.45 12.50 16.73
C ALA A 721 19.23 11.93 17.48
N GLU A 722 19.50 11.17 18.52
CA GLU A 722 18.54 10.77 19.56
C GLU A 722 17.57 11.90 19.92
N GLU A 723 16.42 11.96 19.27
CA GLU A 723 15.19 12.33 19.97
C GLU A 723 14.46 11.02 20.22
N GLN A 724 14.62 10.57 21.46
CA GLN A 724 13.77 9.57 22.08
C GLN A 724 12.31 9.85 21.69
N PRO A 725 11.51 8.85 21.29
CA PRO A 725 10.10 9.06 21.07
C PRO A 725 9.50 9.65 22.34
N SER A 726 9.08 10.91 22.27
CA SER A 726 8.24 11.51 23.28
C SER A 726 6.95 10.71 23.30
N ALA A 727 6.80 9.86 24.31
CA ALA A 727 5.53 9.19 24.59
C ALA A 727 4.42 10.25 24.60
N HIS A 728 3.35 9.99 23.86
CA HIS A 728 2.14 10.77 23.93
C HIS A 728 1.64 10.72 25.39
N GLN A 729 1.94 11.74 26.19
CA GLN A 729 1.39 11.87 27.53
C GLN A 729 -0.06 12.33 27.40
N HIS A 730 -0.98 11.38 27.58
CA HIS A 730 -2.40 11.69 27.70
C HIS A 730 -2.65 12.62 28.90
N THR A 731 -3.45 13.66 28.69
CA THR A 731 -3.73 14.74 29.65
C THR A 731 -4.56 14.34 30.88
N PHE A 732 -4.91 13.06 31.07
CA PHE A 732 -5.36 12.59 32.39
C PHE A 732 -4.19 12.42 33.37
N ALA A 733 -2.95 12.52 32.89
CA ALA A 733 -1.73 12.48 33.70
C ALA A 733 -1.39 13.84 34.32
N ASP A 734 -2.36 14.53 34.92
CA ASP A 734 -2.02 15.61 35.84
C ASP A 734 -1.50 15.02 37.16
N LYS A 735 -0.24 15.36 37.45
CA LYS A 735 0.55 15.08 38.67
C LYS A 735 0.14 13.81 39.41
N LEU A 736 0.82 12.71 39.07
CA LEU A 736 0.98 11.59 40.00
C LEU A 736 1.33 12.18 41.37
N GLY A 737 0.47 11.92 42.37
CA GLY A 737 0.85 12.10 43.76
C GLY A 737 2.15 11.33 44.04
N PRO A 738 2.86 11.64 45.14
CA PRO A 738 4.05 10.87 45.52
C PRO A 738 3.72 9.38 45.41
N ALA A 739 4.60 8.64 44.74
CA ALA A 739 4.40 7.23 44.45
C ALA A 739 3.80 6.57 45.68
N LYS A 740 2.58 6.03 45.55
CA LYS A 740 2.14 5.05 46.54
C LYS A 740 3.24 4.02 46.55
N GLU A 741 3.87 3.82 47.71
CA GLU A 741 4.83 2.75 47.87
C GLU A 741 4.22 1.52 47.23
N ASN A 742 4.97 0.93 46.29
CA ASN A 742 4.61 -0.36 45.77
C ASN A 742 4.20 -1.20 46.97
N PRO A 743 3.00 -1.84 46.98
CA PRO A 743 2.77 -2.87 47.97
C PRO A 743 3.99 -3.77 47.87
N ALA A 744 4.66 -3.96 49.02
CA ALA A 744 5.97 -4.61 49.10
C ALA A 744 6.00 -5.74 48.08
N ARG A 745 7.09 -5.79 47.27
CA ARG A 745 7.37 -6.89 46.33
C ARG A 745 6.80 -8.14 46.96
N ARG A 746 5.80 -8.76 46.32
CA ARG A 746 5.43 -10.11 46.76
C ARG A 746 6.70 -10.92 46.55
N ASP A 747 7.32 -11.29 47.65
CA ASP A 747 8.55 -12.07 47.62
C ASP A 747 8.27 -13.29 46.77
N SER A 748 8.99 -13.40 45.65
CA SER A 748 9.07 -14.63 44.90
C SER A 748 9.59 -15.69 45.86
N VAL A 749 8.74 -16.63 46.24
CA VAL A 749 9.14 -17.73 47.12
C VAL A 749 10.08 -18.65 46.34
N PRO A 750 11.28 -18.98 46.84
CA PRO A 750 12.14 -19.97 46.21
C PRO A 750 11.41 -21.31 46.14
N VAL A 751 11.26 -21.85 44.93
CA VAL A 751 10.81 -23.23 44.76
C VAL A 751 12.01 -24.13 45.05
N ALA A 752 11.82 -25.12 45.94
CA ALA A 752 12.88 -26.05 46.31
C ALA A 752 13.48 -26.75 45.07
N PRO A 753 14.80 -26.99 45.02
CA PRO A 753 15.48 -27.62 43.87
C PRO A 753 15.04 -29.06 43.59
N SER A 754 14.13 -29.62 44.40
CA SER A 754 13.54 -30.94 44.21
C SER A 754 12.22 -30.94 43.42
N VAL A 755 11.69 -29.78 43.01
CA VAL A 755 10.44 -29.70 42.21
C VAL A 755 10.77 -29.82 40.72
N ALA A 756 10.55 -31.01 40.15
CA ALA A 756 10.86 -31.32 38.76
C ALA A 756 9.71 -30.93 37.80
N GLY A 757 9.51 -29.64 37.56
CA GLY A 757 8.66 -29.14 36.47
C GLY A 757 7.25 -28.69 36.87
N CYS A 758 6.62 -27.97 35.94
CA CYS A 758 5.29 -27.37 36.10
C CYS A 758 4.22 -28.21 35.40
N ASP A 759 3.28 -28.74 36.17
CA ASP A 759 2.08 -29.36 35.67
C ASP A 759 1.06 -28.27 35.31
N ARG A 760 0.74 -28.17 34.02
CA ARG A 760 -0.19 -27.16 33.48
C ARG A 760 -1.64 -27.64 33.42
N HIS A 761 -1.92 -28.85 33.90
CA HIS A 761 -3.28 -29.34 34.00
C HIS A 761 -4.10 -28.65 35.10
N TYR A 762 -3.49 -27.81 35.95
CA TYR A 762 -4.17 -27.18 37.07
C TYR A 762 -3.96 -25.66 37.07
N GLY A 763 -5.06 -24.91 37.16
CA GLY A 763 -5.02 -23.46 37.31
C GLY A 763 -4.91 -22.68 36.00
N THR A 764 -4.36 -21.47 36.06
CA THR A 764 -4.12 -20.61 34.89
C THR A 764 -2.73 -20.85 34.29
N VAL A 765 -2.48 -20.34 33.07
CA VAL A 765 -1.18 -20.50 32.37
C VAL A 765 0.04 -19.98 33.17
N ASN A 766 -0.19 -19.09 34.13
CA ASN A 766 0.83 -18.51 35.00
C ASN A 766 0.99 -19.24 36.36
N GLN A 767 0.27 -20.34 36.58
CA GLN A 767 0.36 -21.16 37.79
C GLN A 767 1.17 -22.43 37.49
N CYS A 768 2.22 -22.66 38.27
CA CYS A 768 3.10 -23.82 38.14
C CYS A 768 2.82 -24.79 39.29
N VAL A 769 1.87 -25.71 39.14
CA VAL A 769 1.66 -26.78 40.13
C VAL A 769 2.79 -27.81 39.97
N PRO A 770 3.44 -28.28 41.05
CA PRO A 770 4.51 -29.25 40.93
C PRO A 770 4.00 -30.57 40.35
N THR A 771 4.64 -31.07 39.30
CA THR A 771 4.38 -32.43 38.75
C THR A 771 4.70 -33.54 39.75
N ARG A 772 5.53 -33.24 40.77
CA ARG A 772 5.87 -34.14 41.88
C ARG A 772 6.02 -33.36 43.18
N PHE A 773 5.31 -33.80 44.21
CA PHE A 773 5.39 -33.21 45.54
C PHE A 773 6.64 -33.69 46.31
N PRO A 774 7.14 -32.92 47.30
CA PRO A 774 8.20 -33.38 48.20
C PRO A 774 7.86 -34.71 48.87
N ALA A 775 8.86 -35.53 49.18
CA ALA A 775 8.68 -36.88 49.71
C ALA A 775 7.93 -36.92 51.06
N GLU A 776 7.93 -35.79 51.77
CA GLU A 776 7.24 -35.61 53.05
C GLU A 776 5.72 -35.42 52.88
N VAL A 777 5.26 -35.10 51.66
CA VAL A 777 3.84 -34.95 51.34
C VAL A 777 3.25 -36.31 50.97
N LYS A 778 2.32 -36.80 51.79
CA LYS A 778 1.62 -38.07 51.52
C LYS A 778 0.91 -38.02 50.16
N GLU A 779 0.89 -39.14 49.44
CA GLU A 779 0.21 -39.27 48.14
C GLU A 779 -1.32 -39.38 48.27
N THR A 780 -1.94 -38.42 48.98
CA THR A 780 -3.39 -38.28 49.08
C THR A 780 -3.79 -36.89 48.60
N THR A 781 -4.97 -36.78 47.99
CA THR A 781 -5.52 -35.50 47.51
C THR A 781 -5.50 -34.45 48.61
N LYS A 782 -5.97 -34.82 49.81
CA LYS A 782 -5.99 -33.92 50.97
C LYS A 782 -4.59 -33.39 51.33
N ALA A 783 -3.59 -34.25 51.42
CA ALA A 783 -2.23 -33.83 51.81
C ALA A 783 -1.58 -32.93 50.74
N ARG A 784 -1.82 -33.22 49.45
CA ARG A 784 -1.34 -32.41 48.34
C ARG A 784 -2.04 -31.05 48.28
N CYS A 785 -3.35 -31.01 48.47
CA CYS A 785 -4.12 -29.76 48.52
C CYS A 785 -3.78 -28.90 49.74
N ASP A 786 -3.59 -29.50 50.91
CA ASP A 786 -3.12 -28.80 52.10
C ASP A 786 -1.71 -28.20 51.86
N TRP A 787 -0.83 -28.96 51.19
CA TRP A 787 0.50 -28.47 50.82
C TRP A 787 0.41 -27.29 49.84
N LEU A 788 -0.38 -27.41 48.76
CA LEU A 788 -0.60 -26.32 47.80
C LEU A 788 -1.15 -25.07 48.47
N ALA A 789 -2.15 -25.20 49.33
CA ALA A 789 -2.72 -24.08 50.08
C ALA A 789 -1.68 -23.42 51.01
N SER A 790 -0.83 -24.20 51.68
CA SER A 790 0.25 -23.66 52.52
C SER A 790 1.35 -22.96 51.73
N HIS A 791 1.47 -23.25 50.44
CA HIS A 791 2.40 -22.60 49.50
C HIS A 791 1.69 -21.55 48.60
N GLN A 792 0.57 -21.02 49.08
CA GLN A 792 -0.17 -19.90 48.47
C GLN A 792 -0.78 -20.17 47.09
N TYR A 793 -0.98 -21.44 46.71
CA TYR A 793 -1.79 -21.76 45.55
C TYR A 793 -3.27 -21.48 45.84
N PRO A 794 -4.08 -21.13 44.83
CA PRO A 794 -5.51 -20.96 45.01
C PRO A 794 -6.14 -22.24 45.59
N LYS A 795 -7.08 -22.07 46.53
CA LYS A 795 -7.79 -23.19 47.15
C LYS A 795 -8.70 -23.95 46.20
N ARG A 796 -8.96 -23.40 45.01
CA ARG A 796 -9.77 -24.02 43.95
C ARG A 796 -9.15 -23.68 42.61
N MET A 797 -8.63 -24.68 41.91
CA MET A 797 -7.92 -24.51 40.63
C MET A 797 -8.60 -25.30 39.54
N LYS A 798 -8.89 -24.67 38.39
CA LYS A 798 -9.53 -25.39 37.27
C LYS A 798 -8.63 -26.50 36.76
N VAL A 799 -9.18 -27.69 36.52
CA VAL A 799 -8.50 -28.80 35.84
C VAL A 799 -8.64 -28.60 34.32
N ASN A 800 -7.53 -28.42 33.63
CA ASN A 800 -7.44 -28.26 32.19
C ASN A 800 -7.12 -29.61 31.55
N GLY A 801 -8.14 -30.42 31.31
CA GLY A 801 -8.01 -31.72 30.66
C GLY A 801 -7.88 -32.86 31.68
N SER A 802 -6.71 -33.51 31.73
CA SER A 802 -6.50 -34.68 32.59
C SER A 802 -6.14 -34.28 34.04
N ASP A 803 -6.44 -35.14 35.03
CA ASP A 803 -6.07 -34.97 36.45
C ASP A 803 -4.96 -35.96 36.87
N PRO A 804 -3.71 -35.80 36.38
CA PRO A 804 -2.63 -36.76 36.62
C PRO A 804 -2.22 -36.86 38.10
N LEU A 805 -2.39 -35.79 38.89
CA LEU A 805 -2.05 -35.70 40.30
C LEU A 805 -3.20 -36.11 41.23
N ARG A 806 -4.38 -36.45 40.69
CA ARG A 806 -5.59 -36.87 41.42
C ARG A 806 -6.05 -35.83 42.45
N LEU A 807 -6.07 -34.57 42.03
CA LEU A 807 -6.45 -33.43 42.87
C LEU A 807 -7.94 -33.08 42.76
N ASP A 808 -8.67 -33.65 41.80
CA ASP A 808 -10.11 -33.50 41.58
C ASP A 808 -10.80 -34.88 41.76
N PRO A 809 -10.96 -35.35 43.00
CA PRO A 809 -11.45 -36.71 43.28
C PRO A 809 -12.94 -36.89 42.97
N ASP A 810 -13.73 -35.80 42.99
CA ASP A 810 -15.16 -35.77 42.67
C ASP A 810 -15.45 -35.45 41.20
N ARG A 811 -14.43 -35.08 40.42
CA ARG A 811 -14.49 -34.79 38.98
C ARG A 811 -15.38 -33.61 38.65
N ASP A 812 -15.39 -32.59 39.51
CA ASP A 812 -16.18 -31.36 39.31
C ASP A 812 -15.48 -30.36 38.37
N GLY A 813 -14.27 -30.70 37.90
CA GLY A 813 -13.44 -29.87 37.04
C GLY A 813 -12.52 -28.93 37.81
N TYR A 814 -12.42 -29.07 39.13
CA TYR A 814 -11.55 -28.27 39.99
C TYR A 814 -10.70 -29.14 40.92
N ALA A 815 -9.40 -28.88 40.91
CA ALA A 815 -8.44 -29.44 41.83
C ALA A 815 -8.46 -28.66 43.14
N CYS A 816 -8.60 -29.41 44.24
CA CYS A 816 -8.78 -28.88 45.60
C CYS A 816 -10.04 -28.00 45.75
#